data_AF-A0A7C5NLV4-F1
#
_entry.id   AF-A0A7C5NLV4-F1
#
_cell.length_a   1.000
_cell.length_b   1.000
_cell.length_c   1.000
_cell.angle_alpha   90.00
_cell.angle_beta   90.00
_cell.angle_gamma   90.00
#
_symmetry.space_group_name_H-M   'P 1'
#
loop_
_entity.id
_entity.type
_entity.pdbx_description
1 polymer ?
#
loop_
_entity_poly.entity_id
_entity_poly.type
_entity_poly.pdbx_seq_one_letter_code
_entity_poly.pdbx_strand_id
1 'polypeptide(L)'
;MGNIKLSQIITVCVILSACVVCATAGPPPKDLHIPKSKAINLTYTLTDSEAQRWDIQYYGSIGSGTNNAYGQGLYLMIGGSNFRANNNQGWANKAGDEIEMGPYSRNNLQVYRRIKIYQDQGLARWLDIFVNPGTTDITVPVVIRIGTNWNINRKSFSSGAGNWSEKDWAFVTHANGGSNNPALMHLVCGKKAKTRPQVTISGSSIQYIYNLKVPAKKTVVLCYFESQGNYDKLCERMKTFRTFSVMRDLSPALRSMIVNFPTATSFGNISLSRHDQFDAIIKSSDSTPVYGKILNKSFDLETRFGKITLPVERIIGMARSRDEADGMFILLSDGQVVGGSCPNQKVSIEIPTGGTLNFPMSAISQWSFKVSPARPSDIPFPGPSLVLRSGDRVVFDPSSVALPFETRHGRFLLTPDSVMNANLNSDRGNVHRAYFKNGSVLAGLFTAEHIAPAIKLVGRTYSLSRSDIQQIVFSEEIINDNSLTHVALNNSDELYGSMADRQLKLITEFGDLAIWPHDMQKISFDPTNPGRVAILLWNSSVLRGRLGGGEFGFAVLPGPELSIAVGQCRSTERGKAASPKRLAENLTKLINKLGSSSYAERQKASLDLLRLGKGIVPTLKKQLKDITDPEIRHRIEDVLQKLEPATSETDNNNNIDRRGMLNF
;
A
#
# COMPACT_ATOMS: atom_id res chain seq x y z
N MET A 1 61.30 -57.96 18.64
CA MET A 1 61.21 -58.59 17.30
C MET A 1 60.09 -57.91 16.53
N GLY A 2 60.39 -57.32 15.36
CA GLY A 2 59.46 -56.88 14.30
C GLY A 2 58.71 -55.56 14.54
N ASN A 3 59.21 -54.37 14.18
CA ASN A 3 59.15 -53.68 12.86
C ASN A 3 57.70 -53.47 12.35
N ILE A 4 57.20 -52.29 11.92
CA ILE A 4 57.75 -51.01 11.44
C ILE A 4 56.63 -49.93 11.58
N LYS A 5 57.04 -48.67 11.75
CA LYS A 5 56.22 -47.45 11.81
C LYS A 5 55.47 -47.16 10.50
N LEU A 6 54.19 -46.78 10.58
CA LEU A 6 53.49 -46.08 9.49
C LEU A 6 53.21 -44.63 9.89
N SER A 7 53.64 -43.75 9.01
CA SER A 7 53.66 -42.30 9.10
C SER A 7 52.37 -41.64 8.59
N GLN A 8 52.07 -40.47 9.15
CA GLN A 8 51.40 -39.31 8.53
C GLN A 8 49.94 -39.42 8.07
N ILE A 9 49.02 -38.86 8.88
CA ILE A 9 47.99 -37.92 8.40
C ILE A 9 47.91 -36.78 9.42
N ILE A 10 48.43 -35.61 9.04
CA ILE A 10 48.26 -34.35 9.78
C ILE A 10 46.91 -33.77 9.36
N THR A 11 45.90 -33.85 10.23
CA THR A 11 44.67 -33.09 10.09
C THR A 11 44.91 -31.67 10.59
N VAL A 12 45.06 -30.73 9.65
CA VAL A 12 45.04 -29.29 9.93
C VAL A 12 43.60 -28.90 10.28
N CYS A 13 43.30 -28.77 11.56
CA CYS A 13 42.09 -28.10 12.03
C CYS A 13 42.23 -26.59 11.80
N VAL A 14 41.76 -26.10 10.65
CA VAL A 14 41.49 -24.68 10.44
C VAL A 14 40.27 -24.32 11.29
N ILE A 15 40.51 -23.63 12.40
CA ILE A 15 39.46 -22.96 13.18
C ILE A 15 38.96 -21.80 12.31
N LEU A 16 37.89 -22.05 11.55
CA LEU A 16 37.06 -21.00 10.96
C LEU A 16 36.26 -20.37 12.10
N SER A 17 36.84 -19.34 12.73
CA SER A 17 36.08 -18.34 13.48
C SER A 17 35.08 -17.72 12.51
N ALA A 18 33.84 -18.20 12.54
CA ALA A 18 32.72 -17.52 11.94
C ALA A 18 32.52 -16.20 12.71
N CYS A 19 33.20 -15.14 12.27
CA CYS A 19 32.74 -13.79 12.51
C CYS A 19 31.34 -13.71 11.92
N VAL A 20 30.32 -13.88 12.77
CA VAL A 20 28.98 -13.41 12.51
C VAL A 20 29.12 -11.90 12.34
N VAL A 21 29.28 -11.47 11.09
CA VAL A 21 29.06 -10.08 10.71
C VAL A 21 27.57 -9.87 10.94
N CYS A 22 27.22 -9.46 12.16
CA CYS A 22 25.96 -8.82 12.44
C CYS A 22 25.88 -7.67 11.45
N ALA A 23 25.08 -7.83 10.40
CA ALA A 23 24.64 -6.72 9.59
C ALA A 23 23.93 -5.75 10.54
N THR A 24 24.69 -4.77 11.03
CA THR A 24 24.19 -3.58 11.69
C THR A 24 23.39 -2.86 10.62
N ALA A 25 22.14 -2.51 10.92
CA ALA A 25 21.39 -1.59 10.07
C ALA A 25 22.30 -0.39 9.78
N GLY A 26 22.42 0.01 8.51
CA GLY A 26 23.13 1.23 8.17
C GLY A 26 22.61 2.38 9.02
N PRO A 27 23.45 3.37 9.35
CA PRO A 27 23.05 4.49 10.18
C PRO A 27 21.78 5.14 9.59
N PRO A 28 20.80 5.53 10.43
CA PRO A 28 19.62 6.23 9.94
C PRO A 28 20.04 7.47 9.13
N PRO A 29 19.26 7.88 8.11
CA PRO A 29 19.59 9.07 7.34
C PRO A 29 19.82 10.28 8.23
N LYS A 30 20.79 11.11 7.84
CA LYS A 30 21.28 12.26 8.61
C LYS A 30 20.19 13.29 8.94
N ASP A 31 19.04 13.24 8.28
CA ASP A 31 17.91 14.16 8.40
C ASP A 31 16.62 13.50 8.93
N LEU A 32 16.68 12.24 9.36
CA LEU A 32 15.53 11.54 9.96
C LEU A 32 15.00 12.29 11.19
N HIS A 33 15.92 12.79 12.02
CA HIS A 33 15.63 13.49 13.26
C HIS A 33 16.00 14.97 13.19
N ILE A 34 15.20 15.83 13.83
CA ILE A 34 15.55 17.23 14.04
C ILE A 34 16.76 17.31 15.00
N PRO A 35 17.82 18.08 14.67
CA PRO A 35 18.93 18.30 15.59
C PRO A 35 18.45 18.82 16.95
N LYS A 36 18.93 18.22 18.03
CA LYS A 36 18.58 18.59 19.41
C LYS A 36 19.29 19.86 19.89
N SER A 37 19.23 20.92 19.08
CA SER A 37 19.89 22.20 19.36
C SER A 37 18.96 23.25 19.96
N LYS A 38 17.64 23.11 19.80
CA LYS A 38 16.62 24.04 20.32
C LYS A 38 15.52 23.27 21.04
N ALA A 39 15.65 23.15 22.35
CA ALA A 39 14.62 22.58 23.20
C ALA A 39 13.40 23.52 23.32
N ILE A 40 12.20 22.94 23.37
CA ILE A 40 10.95 23.66 23.63
C ILE A 40 10.12 22.91 24.68
N ASN A 41 9.31 23.65 25.43
CA ASN A 41 8.26 23.07 26.27
C ASN A 41 7.00 22.86 25.43
N LEU A 42 6.33 21.73 25.62
CA LEU A 42 5.08 21.39 24.95
C LEU A 42 3.89 22.05 25.66
N THR A 43 2.79 22.20 24.92
CA THR A 43 1.93 23.40 24.89
C THR A 43 2.55 24.50 24.03
N TYR A 44 2.98 24.11 22.83
CA TYR A 44 3.64 24.98 21.85
C TYR A 44 2.65 25.40 20.77
N THR A 45 2.41 26.70 20.65
CA THR A 45 1.43 27.23 19.70
C THR A 45 2.11 27.85 18.49
N LEU A 46 1.65 27.45 17.31
CA LEU A 46 2.00 28.04 16.03
C LEU A 46 0.73 28.46 15.30
N THR A 47 0.88 29.39 14.35
CA THR A 47 -0.20 29.82 13.47
C THR A 47 0.24 29.59 12.02
N ASP A 48 -0.63 29.14 11.12
CA ASP A 48 -0.29 29.00 9.69
C ASP A 48 -0.64 30.26 8.86
N SER A 49 -0.43 30.21 7.53
CA SER A 49 -0.71 31.34 6.63
C SER A 49 -2.18 31.74 6.57
N GLU A 50 -3.10 30.89 7.01
CA GLU A 50 -4.54 31.17 7.03
C GLU A 50 -5.01 31.60 8.43
N ALA A 51 -4.07 32.05 9.26
CA ALA A 51 -4.27 32.45 10.66
C ALA A 51 -4.86 31.32 11.52
N GLN A 52 -4.68 30.05 11.15
CA GLN A 52 -5.18 28.93 11.93
C GLN A 52 -4.21 28.57 13.05
N ARG A 53 -4.75 28.44 14.27
CA ARG A 53 -4.01 28.09 15.47
C ARG A 53 -3.76 26.58 15.54
N TRP A 54 -2.52 26.21 15.84
CA TRP A 54 -2.06 24.86 16.10
C TRP A 54 -1.39 24.81 17.47
N ASP A 55 -2.17 24.52 18.51
CA ASP A 55 -1.76 24.44 19.91
C ASP A 55 -1.32 23.01 20.28
N ILE A 56 -0.05 22.72 19.98
CA ILE A 56 0.52 21.38 20.10
C ILE A 56 0.79 21.01 21.56
N GLN A 57 0.16 19.93 22.01
CA GLN A 57 0.18 19.45 23.38
C GLN A 57 1.26 18.39 23.61
N TYR A 58 1.41 17.98 24.87
CA TYR A 58 2.34 16.94 25.32
C TYR A 58 2.29 15.60 24.56
N TYR A 59 1.10 15.23 24.07
CA TYR A 59 0.88 13.99 23.31
C TYR A 59 1.15 14.15 21.81
N GLY A 60 1.65 15.31 21.38
CA GLY A 60 1.75 15.68 19.96
C GLY A 60 0.39 15.84 19.28
N SER A 61 -0.65 15.98 20.09
CA SER A 61 -2.03 16.27 19.70
C SER A 61 -2.24 17.77 19.60
N ILE A 62 -3.31 18.18 18.92
CA ILE A 62 -3.82 19.55 18.95
C ILE A 62 -4.81 19.66 20.11
N GLY A 63 -4.69 20.72 20.92
CA GLY A 63 -5.60 20.94 22.04
C GLY A 63 -7.00 21.30 21.55
N SER A 64 -7.13 22.55 21.11
CA SER A 64 -8.39 23.19 20.72
C SER A 64 -8.42 23.62 19.25
N GLY A 65 -7.26 23.89 18.64
CA GLY A 65 -7.15 24.51 17.32
C GLY A 65 -7.79 25.90 17.27
N THR A 66 -8.11 26.36 16.07
CA THR A 66 -8.84 27.62 15.84
C THR A 66 -10.30 27.44 16.24
N ASN A 67 -10.86 28.39 17.00
CA ASN A 67 -12.28 28.42 17.36
C ASN A 67 -12.83 27.06 17.84
N ASN A 68 -12.03 26.38 18.67
CA ASN A 68 -12.40 25.10 19.28
C ASN A 68 -12.71 24.00 18.25
N ALA A 69 -12.07 24.00 17.09
CA ALA A 69 -12.23 22.95 16.08
C ALA A 69 -11.99 21.54 16.62
N TYR A 70 -11.07 21.41 17.58
CA TYR A 70 -10.71 20.15 18.21
C TYR A 70 -11.14 20.11 19.68
N GLY A 71 -11.66 18.95 20.10
CA GLY A 71 -11.80 18.54 21.49
C GLY A 71 -10.75 17.50 21.85
N GLN A 72 -9.48 17.75 21.48
CA GLN A 72 -8.33 16.83 21.34
C GLN A 72 -8.18 16.23 19.93
N GLY A 73 -7.30 16.83 19.11
CA GLY A 73 -7.00 16.40 17.75
C GLY A 73 -5.72 15.55 17.65
N LEU A 74 -5.72 14.57 16.74
CA LEU A 74 -4.53 13.80 16.32
C LEU A 74 -3.76 13.07 17.43
N TYR A 75 -4.51 12.54 18.37
CA TYR A 75 -4.00 11.76 19.47
C TYR A 75 -3.52 10.37 19.00
N LEU A 76 -2.23 10.07 19.13
CA LEU A 76 -1.64 8.80 18.66
C LEU A 76 -1.65 7.71 19.71
N MET A 77 -2.07 6.53 19.29
CA MET A 77 -2.02 5.30 20.07
C MET A 77 -1.27 4.21 19.29
N ILE A 78 -0.36 3.54 19.98
CA ILE A 78 0.44 2.42 19.46
C ILE A 78 0.13 1.19 20.31
N GLY A 79 -0.48 0.16 19.70
CA GLY A 79 -0.84 -1.06 20.44
C GLY A 79 -1.75 -0.79 21.64
N GLY A 80 -2.74 0.10 21.46
CA GLY A 80 -3.68 0.50 22.52
C GLY A 80 -3.13 1.48 23.56
N SER A 81 -1.89 1.92 23.45
CA SER A 81 -1.25 2.81 24.42
C SER A 81 -0.94 4.18 23.83
N ASN A 82 -1.18 5.23 24.60
CA ASN A 82 -1.01 6.62 24.17
C ASN A 82 0.48 6.94 23.96
N PHE A 83 0.80 7.55 22.82
CA PHE A 83 2.09 8.20 22.63
C PHE A 83 2.22 9.37 23.60
N ARG A 84 3.40 9.57 24.19
CA ARG A 84 3.70 10.72 25.06
C ARG A 84 5.12 11.20 24.81
N ALA A 85 5.34 12.51 24.78
CA ALA A 85 6.69 13.05 24.86
C ALA A 85 7.33 12.69 26.22
N ASN A 86 8.64 12.87 26.37
CA ASN A 86 9.28 12.74 27.68
C ASN A 86 9.39 14.14 28.32
N ASN A 87 9.10 14.25 29.62
CA ASN A 87 9.30 15.48 30.42
C ASN A 87 8.64 16.75 29.84
N ASN A 88 7.53 16.60 29.12
CA ASN A 88 6.87 17.70 28.42
C ASN A 88 7.76 18.52 27.48
N GLN A 89 8.80 17.90 26.91
CA GLN A 89 9.80 18.56 26.09
C GLN A 89 9.81 18.05 24.65
N GLY A 90 10.06 18.95 23.71
CA GLY A 90 10.32 18.65 22.29
C GLY A 90 11.53 19.42 21.76
N TRP A 91 11.84 19.21 20.48
CA TRP A 91 12.94 19.87 19.78
C TRP A 91 12.42 20.57 18.54
N ALA A 92 12.67 21.88 18.44
CA ALA A 92 12.28 22.64 17.26
C ALA A 92 13.44 22.70 16.25
N ASN A 93 13.11 22.73 14.97
CA ASN A 93 14.09 23.03 13.93
C ASN A 93 14.56 24.51 14.02
N LYS A 94 15.52 24.89 13.18
CA LYS A 94 16.07 26.26 13.17
C LYS A 94 14.99 27.32 12.92
N ALA A 95 14.03 27.03 12.04
CA ALA A 95 12.94 27.95 11.70
C ALA A 95 11.86 28.04 12.79
N GLY A 96 11.77 27.06 13.69
CA GLY A 96 10.72 26.95 14.70
C GLY A 96 9.37 26.48 14.15
N ASP A 97 9.28 26.14 12.87
CA ASP A 97 8.04 25.74 12.19
C ASP A 97 7.84 24.22 12.15
N GLU A 98 8.82 23.45 12.61
CA GLU A 98 8.75 22.00 12.78
C GLU A 98 9.30 21.59 14.13
N ILE A 99 8.59 20.70 14.81
CA ILE A 99 8.96 20.17 16.12
C ILE A 99 9.03 18.65 16.09
N GLU A 100 9.90 18.07 16.91
CA GLU A 100 10.03 16.63 17.11
C GLU A 100 9.91 16.28 18.60
N MET A 101 9.22 15.17 18.88
CA MET A 101 9.09 14.59 20.20
C MET A 101 9.35 13.08 20.18
N GLY A 102 9.88 12.56 21.28
CA GLY A 102 10.32 11.18 21.43
C GLY A 102 11.80 11.07 21.80
N PRO A 103 12.35 9.83 21.87
CA PRO A 103 11.66 8.57 21.61
C PRO A 103 10.64 8.22 22.69
N TYR A 104 9.49 7.71 22.27
CA TYR A 104 8.57 6.95 23.11
C TYR A 104 8.78 5.45 22.84
N SER A 105 9.13 4.69 23.87
CA SER A 105 9.41 3.25 23.72
C SER A 105 8.18 2.42 24.10
N ARG A 106 7.68 1.60 23.18
CA ARG A 106 6.54 0.70 23.40
C ARG A 106 6.61 -0.51 22.48
N ASN A 107 6.29 -1.71 23.00
CA ASN A 107 6.24 -2.94 22.20
C ASN A 107 7.49 -3.20 21.35
N ASN A 108 8.68 -2.95 21.92
CA ASN A 108 9.97 -3.03 21.21
C ASN A 108 10.11 -2.10 19.99
N LEU A 109 9.27 -1.07 19.89
CA LEU A 109 9.40 0.03 18.94
C LEU A 109 9.87 1.28 19.66
N GLN A 110 10.73 2.05 19.00
CA GLN A 110 10.95 3.45 19.33
C GLN A 110 10.11 4.30 18.38
N VAL A 111 9.26 5.14 18.94
CA VAL A 111 8.37 6.01 18.18
C VAL A 111 8.76 7.46 18.38
N TYR A 112 8.87 8.19 17.28
CA TYR A 112 9.07 9.64 17.27
C TYR A 112 7.93 10.27 16.49
N ARG A 113 7.63 11.52 16.81
CA ARG A 113 6.60 12.29 16.12
C ARG A 113 7.17 13.65 15.74
N ARG A 114 7.18 13.95 14.44
CA ARG A 114 7.49 15.27 13.90
C ARG A 114 6.22 15.97 13.45
N ILE A 115 6.11 17.26 13.74
CA ILE A 115 4.95 18.08 13.44
C ILE A 115 5.43 19.36 12.77
N LYS A 116 5.07 19.57 11.51
CA LYS A 116 5.40 20.78 10.73
C LYS A 116 4.15 21.61 10.51
N ILE A 117 4.22 22.91 10.79
CA ILE A 117 3.17 23.88 10.46
C ILE A 117 3.66 24.73 9.29
N TYR A 118 2.97 24.66 8.17
CA TYR A 118 3.34 25.38 6.95
C TYR A 118 2.87 26.82 7.04
N GLN A 119 3.81 27.73 7.23
CA GLN A 119 3.58 29.18 7.31
C GLN A 119 3.15 29.81 5.99
N ASP A 120 3.09 29.04 4.90
CA ASP A 120 2.79 29.47 3.53
C ASP A 120 1.56 28.78 2.92
N GLN A 121 1.01 27.72 3.53
CA GLN A 121 0.04 26.82 2.88
C GLN A 121 -1.25 26.49 3.67
N GLY A 122 -1.47 27.05 4.85
CA GLY A 122 -2.67 26.78 5.66
C GLY A 122 -2.82 25.29 6.02
N LEU A 123 -1.69 24.65 6.37
CA LEU A 123 -1.55 23.19 6.42
C LEU A 123 -0.60 22.81 7.56
N ALA A 124 -0.84 21.64 8.15
CA ALA A 124 0.06 20.99 9.08
C ALA A 124 0.33 19.54 8.66
N ARG A 125 1.55 19.04 8.91
CA ARG A 125 1.98 17.66 8.62
C ARG A 125 2.47 16.98 9.88
N TRP A 126 2.09 15.72 10.05
CA TRP A 126 2.65 14.80 11.03
C TRP A 126 3.47 13.73 10.33
N LEU A 127 4.64 13.41 10.90
CA LEU A 127 5.41 12.22 10.59
C LEU A 127 5.57 11.40 11.87
N ASP A 128 4.92 10.24 11.92
CA ASP A 128 5.13 9.27 12.98
C ASP A 128 6.18 8.25 12.51
N ILE A 129 7.34 8.27 13.15
CA ILE A 129 8.52 7.48 12.79
C ILE A 129 8.60 6.29 13.74
N PHE A 130 8.57 5.09 13.18
CA PHE A 130 8.61 3.82 13.92
C PHE A 130 9.92 3.12 13.63
N VAL A 131 10.75 2.93 14.65
CA VAL A 131 12.03 2.22 14.56
C VAL A 131 11.89 0.88 15.28
N ASN A 132 12.15 -0.21 14.56
CA ASN A 132 12.24 -1.56 15.13
C ASN A 132 13.72 -1.94 15.32
N PRO A 133 14.30 -1.77 16.52
CA PRO A 133 15.66 -2.22 16.81
C PRO A 133 15.80 -3.75 16.89
N GLY A 134 14.68 -4.48 16.98
CA GLY A 134 14.65 -5.92 17.14
C GLY A 134 15.04 -6.70 15.88
N THR A 135 15.20 -8.01 16.05
CA THR A 135 15.57 -8.96 14.99
C THR A 135 14.38 -9.61 14.31
N THR A 136 13.15 -9.33 14.76
CA THR A 136 11.89 -9.85 14.20
C THR A 136 11.00 -8.73 13.69
N ASP A 137 10.24 -9.00 12.62
CA ASP A 137 9.20 -8.08 12.14
C ASP A 137 8.15 -7.84 13.24
N ILE A 138 7.69 -6.59 13.37
CA ILE A 138 6.63 -6.21 14.31
C ILE A 138 5.44 -5.71 13.50
N THR A 139 4.24 -6.21 13.81
CA THR A 139 2.98 -5.65 13.30
C THR A 139 2.22 -5.07 14.47
N VAL A 140 1.84 -3.79 14.40
CA VAL A 140 1.16 -3.09 15.48
C VAL A 140 -0.01 -2.26 14.95
N PRO A 141 -1.17 -2.25 15.64
CA PRO A 141 -2.23 -1.32 15.32
C PRO A 141 -1.80 0.09 15.75
N VAL A 142 -1.82 1.03 14.81
CA VAL A 142 -1.58 2.45 15.02
C VAL A 142 -2.89 3.18 14.83
N VAL A 143 -3.36 3.87 15.87
CA VAL A 143 -4.62 4.60 15.85
C VAL A 143 -4.36 6.08 16.06
N ILE A 144 -4.87 6.91 15.15
CA ILE A 144 -4.92 8.37 15.31
C ILE A 144 -6.35 8.74 15.66
N ARG A 145 -6.58 9.30 16.85
CA ARG A 145 -7.90 9.74 17.31
C ARG A 145 -8.02 11.25 17.20
N ILE A 146 -9.14 11.71 16.69
CA ILE A 146 -9.47 13.13 16.61
C ILE A 146 -10.87 13.28 17.20
N GLY A 147 -10.98 14.09 18.24
CA GLY A 147 -12.24 14.62 18.74
C GLY A 147 -12.45 16.03 18.18
N THR A 148 -13.63 16.30 17.65
CA THR A 148 -14.14 17.66 17.44
C THR A 148 -14.92 18.08 18.69
N ASN A 149 -15.03 19.38 19.00
CA ASN A 149 -15.83 19.81 20.16
C ASN A 149 -17.33 19.65 19.95
N TRP A 150 -17.78 19.55 18.70
CA TRP A 150 -19.19 19.40 18.33
C TRP A 150 -19.38 18.20 17.40
N ASN A 151 -20.64 17.76 17.26
CA ASN A 151 -20.98 16.68 16.35
C ASN A 151 -20.74 17.06 14.89
N ILE A 152 -20.17 16.13 14.13
CA ILE A 152 -19.90 16.28 12.71
C ILE A 152 -21.22 16.14 11.94
N ASN A 153 -21.63 17.19 11.23
CA ASN A 153 -22.88 17.23 10.47
C ASN A 153 -22.66 17.31 8.95
N ARG A 154 -21.46 17.67 8.47
CA ARG A 154 -21.09 17.61 7.05
C ARG A 154 -19.82 16.80 6.84
N LYS A 155 -19.81 16.03 5.76
CA LYS A 155 -18.69 15.18 5.34
C LYS A 155 -18.56 15.24 3.82
N SER A 156 -17.33 15.32 3.32
CA SER A 156 -17.02 15.11 1.91
C SER A 156 -15.83 14.18 1.80
N PHE A 157 -15.93 13.17 0.96
CA PHE A 157 -14.87 12.20 0.75
C PHE A 157 -14.25 12.40 -0.63
N SER A 158 -12.95 12.11 -0.75
CA SER A 158 -12.20 12.33 -1.99
C SER A 158 -12.72 11.57 -3.21
N SER A 159 -13.44 10.46 -3.02
CA SER A 159 -14.14 9.70 -4.06
C SER A 159 -15.45 10.32 -4.51
N GLY A 160 -15.98 11.30 -3.76
CA GLY A 160 -17.33 11.84 -3.92
C GLY A 160 -18.43 10.94 -3.34
N ALA A 161 -18.09 9.79 -2.75
CA ALA A 161 -19.07 8.93 -2.10
C ALA A 161 -19.59 9.55 -0.78
N GLY A 162 -20.76 9.08 -0.33
CA GLY A 162 -21.35 9.52 0.94
C GLY A 162 -20.70 8.94 2.19
N ASN A 163 -19.82 7.94 2.05
CA ASN A 163 -19.11 7.28 3.13
C ASN A 163 -17.68 6.94 2.72
N TRP A 164 -16.78 6.79 3.71
CA TRP A 164 -15.42 6.34 3.49
C TRP A 164 -15.37 4.97 2.81
N SER A 165 -14.49 4.83 1.83
CA SER A 165 -14.23 3.60 1.10
C SER A 165 -12.74 3.42 0.84
N GLU A 166 -12.35 2.26 0.32
CA GLU A 166 -10.95 1.98 -0.08
C GLU A 166 -10.44 2.92 -1.17
N LYS A 167 -11.33 3.58 -1.94
CA LYS A 167 -10.97 4.57 -2.97
C LYS A 167 -10.60 5.92 -2.36
N ASP A 168 -10.99 6.17 -1.12
CA ASP A 168 -10.77 7.44 -0.46
C ASP A 168 -9.35 7.53 0.11
N TRP A 169 -8.76 8.70 -0.06
CA TRP A 169 -7.41 9.04 0.38
C TRP A 169 -7.39 10.31 1.25
N ALA A 170 -8.46 11.10 1.17
CA ALA A 170 -8.71 12.28 1.98
C ALA A 170 -10.21 12.48 2.20
N PHE A 171 -10.55 13.31 3.18
CA PHE A 171 -11.93 13.73 3.44
C PHE A 171 -11.95 15.07 4.20
N VAL A 172 -13.09 15.77 4.14
CA VAL A 172 -13.36 17.02 4.86
C VAL A 172 -14.53 16.79 5.82
N THR A 173 -14.42 17.28 7.04
CA THR A 173 -15.50 17.27 8.04
C THR A 173 -15.84 18.68 8.50
N HIS A 174 -17.11 18.91 8.84
CA HIS A 174 -17.55 20.13 9.52
C HIS A 174 -18.40 19.75 10.71
N ALA A 175 -18.11 20.33 11.87
CA ALA A 175 -18.89 20.16 13.08
C ALA A 175 -19.88 21.31 13.26
N ASN A 176 -20.99 21.06 13.97
CA ASN A 176 -22.07 22.05 14.14
C ASN A 176 -21.77 23.10 15.23
N GLY A 177 -20.56 23.67 15.25
CA GLY A 177 -20.06 24.57 16.29
C GLY A 177 -20.37 26.06 16.11
N GLY A 178 -21.34 26.41 15.27
CA GLY A 178 -21.65 27.80 14.90
C GLY A 178 -20.81 28.35 13.73
N SER A 179 -21.06 29.61 13.35
CA SER A 179 -20.55 30.23 12.11
C SER A 179 -19.03 30.37 12.01
N ASN A 180 -18.33 30.38 13.15
CA ASN A 180 -16.88 30.59 13.22
C ASN A 180 -16.08 29.30 13.39
N ASN A 181 -16.73 28.14 13.53
CA ASN A 181 -16.03 26.85 13.64
C ASN A 181 -15.49 26.43 12.25
N PRO A 182 -14.16 26.30 12.08
CA PRO A 182 -13.62 25.87 10.80
C PRO A 182 -13.93 24.40 10.54
N ALA A 183 -14.10 24.06 9.28
CA ALA A 183 -14.04 22.69 8.81
C ALA A 183 -12.60 22.16 8.88
N LEU A 184 -12.47 20.84 8.93
CA LEU A 184 -11.21 20.13 8.98
C LEU A 184 -11.02 19.32 7.69
N MET A 185 -9.85 19.44 7.06
CA MET A 185 -9.45 18.59 5.95
C MET A 185 -8.40 17.60 6.41
N HIS A 186 -8.65 16.34 6.12
CA HIS A 186 -7.84 15.21 6.56
C HIS A 186 -7.24 14.51 5.34
N LEU A 187 -5.91 14.50 5.22
CA LEU A 187 -5.21 13.71 4.21
C LEU A 187 -4.46 12.59 4.88
N VAL A 188 -5.00 11.39 4.75
CA VAL A 188 -4.56 10.24 5.55
C VAL A 188 -3.70 9.26 4.75
N CYS A 189 -3.87 9.20 3.44
CA CYS A 189 -2.98 8.42 2.59
C CYS A 189 -2.92 9.01 1.17
N GLY A 190 -2.00 8.48 0.36
CA GLY A 190 -1.95 8.83 -1.06
C GLY A 190 -2.91 7.97 -1.88
N LYS A 191 -3.32 8.49 -3.04
CA LYS A 191 -4.25 7.82 -3.98
C LYS A 191 -3.87 6.36 -4.24
N LYS A 192 -2.58 6.09 -4.49
CA LYS A 192 -2.02 4.76 -4.80
C LYS A 192 -1.32 4.08 -3.60
N ALA A 193 -1.56 4.52 -2.37
CA ALA A 193 -0.89 3.94 -1.20
C ALA A 193 -1.33 2.49 -0.95
N LYS A 194 -0.36 1.61 -0.70
CA LYS A 194 -0.61 0.23 -0.25
C LYS A 194 -1.02 0.19 1.22
N THR A 195 -0.35 0.99 2.06
CA THR A 195 -0.70 1.14 3.47
C THR A 195 -1.82 2.18 3.56
N ARG A 196 -3.05 1.74 3.82
CA ARG A 196 -4.23 2.60 3.93
C ARG A 196 -4.87 2.44 5.31
N PRO A 197 -5.41 3.51 5.90
CA PRO A 197 -6.16 3.40 7.14
C PRO A 197 -7.57 2.89 6.88
N GLN A 198 -8.14 2.24 7.89
CA GLN A 198 -9.59 2.27 8.09
C GLN A 198 -9.95 3.60 8.74
N VAL A 199 -11.05 4.23 8.29
CA VAL A 199 -11.53 5.49 8.86
C VAL A 199 -12.92 5.29 9.43
N THR A 200 -13.09 5.65 10.70
CA THR A 200 -14.39 5.65 11.38
C THR A 200 -14.74 7.05 11.82
N ILE A 201 -15.95 7.51 11.49
CA ILE A 201 -16.47 8.84 11.87
C ILE A 201 -17.83 8.65 12.55
N SER A 202 -17.91 8.93 13.85
CA SER A 202 -19.13 8.79 14.65
C SER A 202 -19.27 9.94 15.65
N GLY A 203 -20.41 10.64 15.63
CA GLY A 203 -20.64 11.82 16.46
C GLY A 203 -19.57 12.89 16.24
N SER A 204 -18.81 13.19 17.29
CA SER A 204 -17.66 14.11 17.27
C SER A 204 -16.30 13.39 17.18
N SER A 205 -16.28 12.07 16.99
CA SER A 205 -15.05 11.27 16.96
C SER A 205 -14.71 10.81 15.54
N ILE A 206 -13.43 10.96 15.19
CA ILE A 206 -12.80 10.45 13.98
C ILE A 206 -11.62 9.56 14.40
N GLN A 207 -11.44 8.41 13.75
CA GLN A 207 -10.25 7.57 13.96
C GLN A 207 -9.65 7.10 12.63
N TYR A 208 -8.31 7.10 12.56
CA TYR A 208 -7.53 6.42 11.52
C TYR A 208 -6.90 5.19 12.13
N ILE A 209 -7.12 4.02 11.53
CA ILE A 209 -6.59 2.76 12.06
C ILE A 209 -5.71 2.12 10.99
N TYR A 210 -4.41 2.09 11.25
CA TYR A 210 -3.42 1.41 10.42
C TYR A 210 -2.99 0.10 11.09
N ASN A 211 -2.91 -0.98 10.32
CA ASN A 211 -2.18 -2.18 10.72
C ASN A 211 -0.75 -2.07 10.18
N LEU A 212 0.15 -1.48 10.97
CA LEU A 212 1.49 -1.11 10.52
C LEU A 212 2.47 -2.26 10.71
N LYS A 213 3.13 -2.69 9.62
CA LYS A 213 4.26 -3.62 9.66
C LYS A 213 5.58 -2.87 9.66
N VAL A 214 6.41 -3.08 10.68
CA VAL A 214 7.76 -2.52 10.83
C VAL A 214 8.77 -3.69 10.83
N PRO A 215 9.48 -3.93 9.71
CA PRO A 215 10.42 -5.04 9.63
C PRO A 215 11.56 -4.96 10.63
N ALA A 216 12.17 -6.10 10.94
CA ALA A 216 13.33 -6.19 11.82
C ALA A 216 14.44 -5.22 11.38
N LYS A 217 15.02 -4.48 12.34
CA LYS A 217 16.11 -3.52 12.09
C LYS A 217 15.78 -2.43 11.06
N LYS A 218 14.50 -2.11 10.83
CA LYS A 218 14.05 -1.10 9.87
C LYS A 218 13.28 0.03 10.55
N THR A 219 13.20 1.13 9.80
CA THR A 219 12.39 2.29 10.11
C THR A 219 11.28 2.43 9.08
N VAL A 220 10.08 2.74 9.56
CA VAL A 220 8.91 3.02 8.72
C VAL A 220 8.27 4.32 9.20
N VAL A 221 7.74 5.12 8.28
CA VAL A 221 7.10 6.41 8.60
C VAL A 221 5.65 6.41 8.12
N LEU A 222 4.75 6.87 8.98
CA LEU A 222 3.40 7.28 8.59
C LEU A 222 3.38 8.81 8.47
N CYS A 223 2.85 9.32 7.38
CA CYS A 223 2.66 10.75 7.14
C CYS A 223 1.17 11.05 7.06
N TYR A 224 0.69 12.19 7.55
CA TYR A 224 -0.66 12.67 7.27
C TYR A 224 -0.72 14.18 7.46
N PHE A 225 -1.74 14.81 6.85
CA PHE A 225 -1.88 16.25 6.85
C PHE A 225 -3.26 16.69 7.33
N GLU A 226 -3.28 17.84 8.00
CA GLU A 226 -4.51 18.50 8.46
C GLU A 226 -4.52 19.96 7.99
N SER A 227 -5.70 20.46 7.64
CA SER A 227 -5.97 21.89 7.47
C SER A 227 -7.25 22.28 8.20
N GLN A 228 -7.28 23.51 8.70
CA GLN A 228 -8.47 24.15 9.25
C GLN A 228 -8.91 25.25 8.28
N GLY A 229 -10.21 25.43 8.05
CA GLY A 229 -10.67 26.52 7.19
C GLY A 229 -12.13 26.44 6.78
N ASN A 230 -12.48 27.14 5.70
CA ASN A 230 -13.82 27.09 5.13
C ASN A 230 -14.06 25.74 4.43
N TYR A 231 -15.23 25.12 4.67
CA TYR A 231 -15.55 23.79 4.17
C TYR A 231 -15.41 23.65 2.65
N ASP A 232 -15.98 24.57 1.88
CA ASP A 232 -15.99 24.47 0.41
C ASP A 232 -14.59 24.73 -0.15
N LYS A 233 -13.83 25.68 0.41
CA LYS A 233 -12.42 25.90 0.07
C LYS A 233 -11.56 24.66 0.35
N LEU A 234 -11.80 24.00 1.48
CA LEU A 234 -11.10 22.77 1.83
C LEU A 234 -11.49 21.60 0.91
N CYS A 235 -12.75 21.50 0.49
CA CYS A 235 -13.16 20.51 -0.51
C CYS A 235 -12.45 20.73 -1.86
N GLU A 236 -12.28 21.98 -2.29
CA GLU A 236 -11.53 22.31 -3.51
C GLU A 236 -10.02 22.07 -3.35
N ARG A 237 -9.44 22.43 -2.20
CA ARG A 237 -8.05 22.11 -1.86
C ARG A 237 -7.83 20.59 -1.87
N MET A 238 -8.75 19.81 -1.30
CA MET A 238 -8.69 18.34 -1.32
C MET A 238 -8.61 17.80 -2.75
N LYS A 239 -9.43 18.29 -3.69
CA LYS A 239 -9.39 17.83 -5.10
C LYS A 239 -8.08 18.18 -5.80
N THR A 240 -7.54 19.35 -5.50
CA THR A 240 -6.35 19.92 -6.15
C THR A 240 -5.04 19.58 -5.44
N PHE A 241 -5.09 18.95 -4.26
CA PHE A 241 -3.91 18.68 -3.44
C PHE A 241 -2.86 17.86 -4.19
N ARG A 242 -1.59 18.24 -4.00
CA ARG A 242 -0.42 17.58 -4.59
C ARG A 242 0.55 17.19 -3.48
N THR A 243 0.48 15.94 -3.03
CA THR A 243 1.29 15.45 -1.90
C THR A 243 2.78 15.62 -2.13
N PHE A 244 3.26 15.44 -3.36
CA PHE A 244 4.68 15.63 -3.65
C PHE A 244 5.15 17.06 -3.37
N SER A 245 4.31 18.07 -3.66
CA SER A 245 4.66 19.48 -3.46
C SER A 245 4.91 19.82 -2.00
N VAL A 246 4.06 19.31 -1.11
CA VAL A 246 4.14 19.56 0.34
C VAL A 246 5.23 18.73 1.03
N MET A 247 5.76 17.68 0.38
CA MET A 247 6.84 16.84 0.92
C MET A 247 8.22 17.18 0.36
N ARG A 248 8.35 18.27 -0.42
CA ARG A 248 9.64 18.68 -1.03
C ARG A 248 10.70 19.04 0.02
N ASP A 249 10.27 19.51 1.20
CA ASP A 249 11.13 19.87 2.33
C ASP A 249 11.79 18.66 3.03
N LEU A 250 11.27 17.45 2.80
CA LEU A 250 11.88 16.22 3.30
C LEU A 250 13.04 15.76 2.40
N SER A 251 14.03 15.04 2.91
CA SER A 251 14.99 14.40 2.01
C SER A 251 14.35 13.24 1.23
N PRO A 252 14.94 12.84 0.09
CA PRO A 252 14.55 11.62 -0.61
C PRO A 252 14.59 10.37 0.28
N ALA A 253 15.57 10.29 1.19
CA ALA A 253 15.74 9.13 2.08
C ALA A 253 14.58 9.01 3.07
N LEU A 254 14.21 10.12 3.73
CA LEU A 254 13.06 10.16 4.62
C LEU A 254 11.74 9.89 3.86
N ARG A 255 11.57 10.53 2.70
CA ARG A 255 10.43 10.27 1.80
C ARG A 255 10.26 8.78 1.50
N SER A 256 11.33 8.09 1.15
CA SER A 256 11.27 6.66 0.80
C SER A 256 10.79 5.74 1.94
N MET A 257 10.85 6.20 3.19
CA MET A 257 10.34 5.45 4.35
C MET A 257 8.85 5.68 4.63
N ILE A 258 8.22 6.64 3.97
CA ILE A 258 6.79 6.94 4.14
C ILE A 258 5.96 5.86 3.43
N VAL A 259 5.22 5.06 4.19
CA VAL A 259 4.54 3.87 3.63
C VAL A 259 3.10 4.11 3.19
N ASN A 260 2.47 5.18 3.68
CA ASN A 260 1.07 5.51 3.39
C ASN A 260 0.90 6.66 2.39
N PHE A 261 1.98 7.23 1.89
CA PHE A 261 1.97 8.08 0.71
C PHE A 261 2.98 7.51 -0.29
N PRO A 262 2.55 7.13 -1.50
CA PRO A 262 3.49 6.79 -2.54
C PRO A 262 4.23 8.09 -2.86
N THR A 263 5.46 8.19 -2.38
CA THR A 263 6.38 9.20 -2.90
C THR A 263 6.48 8.94 -4.39
N ALA A 264 6.24 9.99 -5.18
CA ALA A 264 6.36 9.97 -6.63
C ALA A 264 7.48 8.99 -6.97
N THR A 265 7.08 7.92 -7.67
CA THR A 265 7.89 6.76 -8.02
C THR A 265 9.32 7.22 -8.11
N SER A 266 10.20 6.75 -7.23
CA SER A 266 11.63 7.04 -7.35
C SER A 266 11.99 6.67 -8.78
N PHE A 267 12.06 7.66 -9.67
CA PHE A 267 12.24 7.45 -11.09
C PHE A 267 13.71 7.09 -11.22
N GLY A 268 14.06 5.82 -11.04
CA GLY A 268 15.46 5.39 -10.96
C GLY A 268 16.29 6.20 -9.97
N ASN A 269 15.82 6.40 -8.73
CA ASN A 269 16.48 7.22 -7.70
C ASN A 269 16.64 8.73 -8.01
N ILE A 270 16.02 9.27 -9.06
CA ILE A 270 16.15 10.68 -9.43
C ILE A 270 15.05 11.52 -8.79
N SER A 271 15.46 12.56 -8.07
CA SER A 271 14.60 13.59 -7.52
C SER A 271 15.04 14.94 -8.08
N LEU A 272 14.19 15.58 -8.88
CA LEU A 272 14.46 16.91 -9.42
C LEU A 272 13.82 18.01 -8.56
N SER A 273 14.63 18.93 -8.07
CA SER A 273 14.18 20.22 -7.53
C SER A 273 13.64 21.12 -8.66
N ARG A 274 12.32 21.28 -8.76
CA ARG A 274 11.64 22.08 -9.79
C ARG A 274 10.93 23.28 -9.17
N HIS A 275 10.93 24.42 -9.87
CA HIS A 275 10.24 25.65 -9.48
C HIS A 275 9.02 25.91 -10.38
N ASP A 276 8.03 26.67 -9.91
CA ASP A 276 6.79 26.88 -10.68
C ASP A 276 6.91 28.05 -11.68
N GLN A 277 7.76 29.03 -11.37
CA GLN A 277 7.91 30.24 -12.19
C GLN A 277 9.10 30.20 -13.16
N PHE A 278 10.19 29.53 -12.78
CA PHE A 278 11.48 29.60 -13.45
C PHE A 278 12.07 28.21 -13.64
N ASP A 279 12.90 28.06 -14.67
CA ASP A 279 13.80 26.94 -14.79
C ASP A 279 14.93 27.10 -13.76
N ALA A 280 15.56 26.00 -13.37
CA ALA A 280 16.58 25.99 -12.33
C ALA A 280 17.80 25.19 -12.74
N ILE A 281 18.99 25.70 -12.39
CA ILE A 281 20.27 24.99 -12.44
C ILE A 281 20.83 24.96 -11.01
N ILE A 282 21.20 23.78 -10.53
CA ILE A 282 21.91 23.59 -9.26
C ILE A 282 23.36 23.30 -9.58
N LYS A 283 24.26 24.12 -9.03
CA LYS A 283 25.70 23.96 -9.22
C LYS A 283 26.23 22.76 -8.42
N SER A 284 27.21 22.07 -8.97
CA SER A 284 27.88 20.95 -8.28
C SER A 284 28.72 21.37 -7.08
N SER A 285 29.29 22.58 -7.11
CA SER A 285 30.28 23.01 -6.11
C SER A 285 29.67 23.35 -4.74
N ASP A 286 28.51 24.01 -4.73
CA ASP A 286 27.90 24.58 -3.53
C ASP A 286 26.41 24.28 -3.39
N SER A 287 25.83 23.52 -4.34
CA SER A 287 24.39 23.25 -4.40
C SER A 287 23.50 24.50 -4.46
N THR A 288 24.07 25.65 -4.85
CA THR A 288 23.31 26.90 -4.95
C THR A 288 22.48 26.88 -6.25
N PRO A 289 21.17 27.17 -6.18
CA PRO A 289 20.32 27.26 -7.36
C PRO A 289 20.52 28.58 -8.10
N VAL A 290 20.45 28.52 -9.43
CA VAL A 290 20.38 29.65 -10.36
C VAL A 290 19.06 29.52 -11.11
N TYR A 291 18.24 30.58 -11.06
CA TYR A 291 16.91 30.60 -11.67
C TYR A 291 16.88 31.46 -12.92
N GLY A 292 16.09 31.04 -13.91
CA GLY A 292 15.96 31.74 -15.17
C GLY A 292 15.19 30.93 -16.22
N LYS A 293 15.48 31.16 -17.49
CA LYS A 293 14.92 30.40 -18.62
C LYS A 293 16.05 29.67 -19.35
N ILE A 294 15.96 28.34 -19.42
CA ILE A 294 16.94 27.55 -20.17
C ILE A 294 16.74 27.78 -21.67
N LEU A 295 17.83 28.10 -22.38
CA LEU A 295 17.80 28.49 -23.80
C LEU A 295 18.16 27.36 -24.76
N ASN A 296 18.68 26.23 -24.25
CA ASN A 296 18.99 25.05 -25.07
C ASN A 296 17.74 24.58 -25.83
N LYS A 297 17.93 24.13 -27.08
CA LYS A 297 16.86 23.55 -27.90
C LYS A 297 16.87 22.02 -27.90
N SER A 298 18.05 21.44 -27.70
CA SER A 298 18.24 20.00 -27.59
C SER A 298 19.48 19.69 -26.75
N PHE A 299 19.58 18.42 -26.36
CA PHE A 299 20.75 17.84 -25.72
C PHE A 299 21.17 16.58 -26.47
N ASP A 300 22.46 16.41 -26.69
CA ASP A 300 23.03 15.22 -27.34
C ASP A 300 23.59 14.33 -26.25
N LEU A 301 23.07 13.13 -26.15
CA LEU A 301 23.43 12.17 -25.13
C LEU A 301 24.12 10.97 -25.76
N GLU A 302 25.23 10.58 -25.15
CA GLU A 302 25.83 9.27 -25.34
C GLU A 302 25.23 8.36 -24.27
N THR A 303 24.36 7.45 -24.69
CA THR A 303 23.65 6.51 -23.79
C THR A 303 24.11 5.09 -24.09
N ARG A 304 23.78 4.16 -23.18
CA ARG A 304 23.98 2.72 -23.47
C ARG A 304 23.22 2.24 -24.69
N PHE A 305 22.13 2.92 -25.06
CA PHE A 305 21.32 2.62 -26.24
C PHE A 305 21.84 3.27 -27.52
N GLY A 306 22.97 3.97 -27.46
CA GLY A 306 23.58 4.73 -28.56
C GLY A 306 23.47 6.24 -28.38
N LYS A 307 23.91 6.98 -29.40
CA LYS A 307 23.79 8.44 -29.42
C LYS A 307 22.34 8.84 -29.71
N ILE A 308 21.79 9.73 -28.89
CA ILE A 308 20.43 10.27 -29.06
C ILE A 308 20.47 11.79 -28.93
N THR A 309 19.67 12.48 -29.74
CA THR A 309 19.42 13.92 -29.59
C THR A 309 18.02 14.10 -29.01
N LEU A 310 17.94 14.65 -27.81
CA LEU A 310 16.69 14.90 -27.10
C LEU A 310 16.26 16.36 -27.26
N PRO A 311 15.09 16.64 -27.86
CA PRO A 311 14.54 17.99 -27.91
C PRO A 311 14.04 18.41 -26.51
N VAL A 312 14.21 19.67 -26.13
CA VAL A 312 13.91 20.14 -24.76
C VAL A 312 12.45 20.01 -24.36
N GLU A 313 11.53 20.01 -25.33
CA GLU A 313 10.09 19.80 -25.12
C GLU A 313 9.82 18.43 -24.50
N ARG A 314 10.70 17.45 -24.74
CA ARG A 314 10.62 16.11 -24.17
C ARG A 314 11.33 15.97 -22.83
N ILE A 315 12.03 17.00 -22.35
CA ILE A 315 12.86 16.92 -21.14
C ILE A 315 12.19 17.67 -20.00
N ILE A 316 12.21 17.07 -18.81
CA ILE A 316 11.83 17.72 -17.55
C ILE A 316 13.07 18.27 -16.84
N GLY A 317 14.16 17.51 -16.85
CA GLY A 317 15.42 17.92 -16.25
C GLY A 317 16.44 16.82 -16.23
N MET A 318 17.59 17.11 -15.62
CA MET A 318 18.71 16.19 -15.46
C MET A 318 19.17 16.22 -14.00
N ALA A 319 19.58 15.06 -13.48
CA ALA A 319 20.32 14.96 -12.24
C ALA A 319 21.55 14.08 -12.44
N ARG A 320 22.65 14.42 -11.75
CA ARG A 320 23.84 13.57 -11.71
C ARG A 320 23.55 12.31 -10.90
N SER A 321 24.04 11.16 -11.39
CA SER A 321 24.05 9.91 -10.63
C SER A 321 24.88 10.09 -9.37
N ARG A 322 24.44 9.48 -8.26
CA ARG A 322 25.23 9.44 -7.01
C ARG A 322 26.30 8.36 -7.04
N ASP A 323 26.08 7.32 -7.85
CA ASP A 323 26.86 6.09 -7.82
C ASP A 323 27.89 6.04 -8.97
N GLU A 324 27.70 6.85 -10.02
CA GLU A 324 28.64 6.97 -11.14
C GLU A 324 29.19 8.39 -11.23
N ALA A 325 30.52 8.52 -11.19
CA ALA A 325 31.21 9.81 -11.17
C ALA A 325 30.81 10.74 -12.35
N ASP A 326 30.54 10.16 -13.52
CA ASP A 326 30.18 10.90 -14.75
C ASP A 326 28.80 10.54 -15.33
N GLY A 327 28.05 9.65 -14.66
CA GLY A 327 26.71 9.28 -15.08
C GLY A 327 25.73 10.41 -14.78
N MET A 328 24.97 10.85 -15.78
CA MET A 328 23.81 11.73 -15.57
C MET A 328 22.55 11.03 -16.04
N PHE A 329 21.44 11.33 -15.38
CA PHE A 329 20.14 10.86 -15.79
C PHE A 329 19.25 12.01 -16.21
N ILE A 330 18.63 11.86 -17.38
CA ILE A 330 17.63 12.79 -17.89
C ILE A 330 16.24 12.21 -17.69
N LEU A 331 15.37 12.98 -17.04
CA LEU A 331 13.96 12.68 -16.87
C LEU A 331 13.17 13.29 -18.04
N LEU A 332 12.40 12.47 -18.73
CA LEU A 332 11.59 12.87 -19.87
C LEU A 332 10.14 13.18 -19.46
N SER A 333 9.46 14.00 -20.27
CA SER A 333 8.07 14.41 -20.04
C SER A 333 7.07 13.26 -20.17
N ASP A 334 7.47 12.17 -20.84
CA ASP A 334 6.70 10.94 -20.91
C ASP A 334 6.88 10.02 -19.69
N GLY A 335 7.87 10.27 -18.82
CA GLY A 335 8.14 9.48 -17.61
C GLY A 335 9.32 8.51 -17.72
N GLN A 336 9.98 8.47 -18.89
CA GLN A 336 11.24 7.76 -19.07
C GLN A 336 12.40 8.44 -18.35
N VAL A 337 13.39 7.63 -17.97
CA VAL A 337 14.66 8.04 -17.40
C VAL A 337 15.77 7.43 -18.25
N VAL A 338 16.71 8.25 -18.68
CA VAL A 338 17.81 7.80 -19.53
C VAL A 338 19.13 8.22 -18.93
N GLY A 339 19.97 7.24 -18.63
CA GLY A 339 21.34 7.41 -18.20
C GLY A 339 22.27 7.61 -19.39
N GLY A 340 23.25 8.49 -19.24
CA GLY A 340 24.27 8.73 -20.25
C GLY A 340 25.23 9.84 -19.86
N SER A 341 25.91 10.39 -20.87
CA SER A 341 26.77 11.57 -20.74
C SER A 341 26.48 12.56 -21.86
N CYS A 342 26.67 13.86 -21.57
CA CYS A 342 26.62 14.94 -22.56
C CYS A 342 27.99 15.62 -22.63
N PRO A 343 29.02 14.93 -23.18
CA PRO A 343 30.36 15.48 -23.24
C PRO A 343 30.35 16.75 -24.09
N ASN A 344 31.01 17.81 -23.60
CA ASN A 344 31.19 19.09 -24.27
C ASN A 344 29.94 19.98 -24.46
N GLN A 345 28.78 19.61 -23.89
CA GLN A 345 27.62 20.50 -23.89
C GLN A 345 27.62 21.48 -22.71
N LYS A 346 26.97 22.63 -22.91
CA LYS A 346 26.74 23.66 -21.89
C LYS A 346 25.24 23.90 -21.75
N VAL A 347 24.78 24.18 -20.53
CA VAL A 347 23.42 24.65 -20.28
C VAL A 347 23.45 26.17 -20.23
N SER A 348 22.70 26.80 -21.13
CA SER A 348 22.55 28.25 -21.23
C SER A 348 21.27 28.67 -20.52
N ILE A 349 21.36 29.61 -19.58
CA ILE A 349 20.22 30.14 -18.83
C ILE A 349 20.16 31.67 -18.92
N GLU A 350 19.01 32.20 -19.27
CA GLU A 350 18.70 33.63 -19.25
C GLU A 350 18.12 34.00 -17.88
N ILE A 351 18.81 34.89 -17.15
CA ILE A 351 18.37 35.30 -15.81
C ILE A 351 17.34 36.44 -15.87
N PRO A 352 16.42 36.57 -14.90
CA PRO A 352 15.34 37.57 -14.95
C PRO A 352 15.81 39.03 -15.03
N THR A 353 17.01 39.32 -14.51
CA THR A 353 17.64 40.66 -14.53
C THR A 353 18.30 41.00 -15.87
N GLY A 354 18.21 40.10 -16.86
CA GLY A 354 18.91 40.20 -18.13
C GLY A 354 20.30 39.55 -18.09
N GLY A 355 20.77 39.09 -19.25
CA GLY A 355 22.04 38.38 -19.42
C GLY A 355 21.88 36.86 -19.54
N THR A 356 22.88 36.21 -20.15
CA THR A 356 22.92 34.75 -20.33
C THR A 356 24.14 34.16 -19.63
N LEU A 357 23.92 33.15 -18.81
CA LEU A 357 24.97 32.37 -18.17
C LEU A 357 25.11 31.02 -18.88
N ASN A 358 26.34 30.54 -19.04
CA ASN A 358 26.65 29.26 -19.69
C ASN A 358 27.39 28.35 -18.73
N PHE A 359 26.76 27.25 -18.33
CA PHE A 359 27.32 26.29 -17.39
C PHE A 359 27.81 25.05 -18.13
N PRO A 360 29.09 24.64 -18.01
CA PRO A 360 29.52 23.33 -18.49
C PRO A 360 28.79 22.23 -17.70
N MET A 361 28.44 21.12 -18.35
CA MET A 361 27.71 20.03 -17.69
C MET A 361 28.43 19.48 -16.45
N SER A 362 29.77 19.51 -16.42
CA SER A 362 30.57 19.11 -15.25
C SER A 362 30.30 19.96 -14.00
N ALA A 363 29.91 21.23 -14.17
CA ALA A 363 29.62 22.16 -13.08
C ALA A 363 28.18 22.09 -12.57
N ILE A 364 27.34 21.21 -13.15
CA ILE A 364 25.92 21.10 -12.83
C ILE A 364 25.66 19.78 -12.11
N SER A 365 25.05 19.84 -10.93
CA SER A 365 24.56 18.66 -10.22
C SER A 365 23.15 18.29 -10.65
N GLN A 366 22.35 19.30 -10.97
CA GLN A 366 20.98 19.14 -11.43
C GLN A 366 20.56 20.35 -12.27
N TRP A 367 19.71 20.15 -13.27
CA TRP A 367 18.93 21.23 -13.84
C TRP A 367 17.52 20.76 -14.14
N SER A 368 16.57 21.69 -14.21
CA SER A 368 15.19 21.34 -14.50
C SER A 368 14.40 22.49 -15.11
N PHE A 369 13.44 22.14 -15.94
CA PHE A 369 12.43 23.06 -16.42
C PHE A 369 11.34 23.29 -15.37
N LYS A 370 10.76 24.48 -15.39
CA LYS A 370 9.65 24.85 -14.53
C LYS A 370 8.47 23.89 -14.64
N VAL A 371 7.66 23.84 -13.59
CA VAL A 371 6.38 23.12 -13.63
C VAL A 371 5.43 23.85 -14.59
N SER A 372 4.81 23.10 -15.50
CA SER A 372 3.86 23.65 -16.48
C SER A 372 2.87 22.56 -16.91
N PRO A 373 1.77 22.89 -17.59
CA PRO A 373 0.86 21.88 -18.14
C PRO A 373 1.57 20.87 -19.07
N ALA A 374 2.56 21.32 -19.84
CA ALA A 374 3.37 20.45 -20.71
C ALA A 374 4.41 19.62 -19.95
N ARG A 375 4.77 20.03 -18.73
CA ARG A 375 5.74 19.34 -17.86
C ARG A 375 5.16 19.28 -16.44
N PRO A 376 4.13 18.45 -16.20
CA PRO A 376 3.45 18.39 -14.92
C PRO A 376 4.40 17.95 -13.79
N SER A 377 4.03 18.24 -12.55
CA SER A 377 4.79 17.76 -11.39
C SER A 377 4.67 16.25 -11.21
N ASP A 378 3.51 15.70 -11.55
CA ASP A 378 3.24 14.26 -11.55
C ASP A 378 3.21 13.77 -13.00
N ILE A 379 4.19 12.96 -13.37
CA ILE A 379 4.30 12.42 -14.72
C ILE A 379 3.44 11.16 -14.80
N PRO A 380 2.57 11.03 -15.81
CA PRO A 380 1.78 9.82 -15.99
C PRO A 380 2.66 8.60 -16.24
N PHE A 381 2.07 7.42 -16.11
CA PHE A 381 2.73 6.17 -16.46
C PHE A 381 3.10 6.19 -17.96
N PRO A 382 4.39 5.99 -18.31
CA PRO A 382 4.89 6.09 -19.69
C PRO A 382 4.40 4.96 -20.62
N GLY A 383 3.67 3.99 -20.06
CA GLY A 383 3.40 2.71 -20.72
C GLY A 383 4.41 1.62 -20.33
N PRO A 384 4.36 0.45 -21.01
CA PRO A 384 5.26 -0.66 -20.75
C PRO A 384 6.73 -0.22 -20.77
N SER A 385 7.42 -0.41 -19.65
CA SER A 385 8.78 0.07 -19.43
C SER A 385 9.66 -0.96 -18.73
N LEU A 386 10.96 -0.86 -19.00
CA LEU A 386 12.00 -1.61 -18.31
C LEU A 386 12.71 -0.67 -17.35
N VAL A 387 12.87 -1.10 -16.10
CA VAL A 387 13.74 -0.45 -15.12
C VAL A 387 15.01 -1.27 -15.06
N LEU A 388 16.13 -0.64 -15.39
CA LEU A 388 17.44 -1.27 -15.37
C LEU A 388 18.12 -1.02 -14.03
N ARG A 389 19.06 -1.89 -13.67
CA ARG A 389 19.88 -1.74 -12.46
C ARG A 389 20.81 -0.54 -12.53
N SER A 390 21.13 -0.08 -13.74
CA SER A 390 21.81 1.18 -13.99
C SER A 390 20.95 2.40 -13.61
N GLY A 391 19.65 2.26 -13.34
CA GLY A 391 18.74 3.35 -13.03
C GLY A 391 17.91 3.85 -14.21
N ASP A 392 18.23 3.42 -15.45
CA ASP A 392 17.40 3.73 -16.62
C ASP A 392 15.96 3.21 -16.47
N ARG A 393 15.00 4.00 -16.95
CA ARG A 393 13.62 3.59 -17.16
C ARG A 393 13.23 3.88 -18.60
N VAL A 394 13.20 2.86 -19.44
CA VAL A 394 12.94 3.02 -20.88
C VAL A 394 11.65 2.34 -21.29
N VAL A 395 10.87 3.00 -22.15
CA VAL A 395 9.65 2.43 -22.73
C VAL A 395 10.02 1.50 -23.86
N PHE A 396 9.36 0.35 -23.89
CA PHE A 396 9.52 -0.63 -24.95
C PHE A 396 8.16 -1.01 -25.56
N ASP A 397 8.20 -1.60 -26.75
CA ASP A 397 7.05 -2.27 -27.31
C ASP A 397 6.87 -3.65 -26.65
N PRO A 398 5.81 -3.90 -25.88
CA PRO A 398 5.63 -5.19 -25.23
C PRO A 398 5.47 -6.35 -26.21
N SER A 399 5.00 -6.11 -27.44
CA SER A 399 4.85 -7.16 -28.46
C SER A 399 6.18 -7.67 -29.00
N SER A 400 7.26 -6.90 -28.80
CA SER A 400 8.61 -7.25 -29.25
C SER A 400 9.31 -8.27 -28.35
N VAL A 401 8.76 -8.61 -27.18
CA VAL A 401 9.40 -9.50 -26.21
C VAL A 401 8.47 -10.61 -25.76
N ALA A 402 8.92 -11.86 -25.91
CA ALA A 402 8.34 -12.99 -25.20
C ALA A 402 9.00 -13.14 -23.83
N LEU A 403 8.20 -13.20 -22.77
CA LEU A 403 8.69 -13.34 -21.39
C LEU A 403 8.22 -14.66 -20.80
N PRO A 404 8.88 -15.79 -21.14
CA PRO A 404 8.59 -17.08 -20.55
C PRO A 404 8.96 -17.07 -19.06
N PHE A 405 7.96 -17.35 -18.24
CA PHE A 405 8.06 -17.41 -16.80
C PHE A 405 7.77 -18.84 -16.34
N GLU A 406 8.74 -19.42 -15.66
CA GLU A 406 8.67 -20.78 -15.14
C GLU A 406 8.42 -20.74 -13.64
N THR A 407 7.34 -21.39 -13.22
CA THR A 407 6.95 -21.51 -11.82
C THR A 407 6.89 -22.98 -11.46
N ARG A 408 6.72 -23.27 -10.17
CA ARG A 408 6.47 -24.65 -9.69
C ARG A 408 5.11 -25.19 -10.16
N HIS A 409 4.25 -24.34 -10.72
CA HIS A 409 2.89 -24.64 -11.15
C HIS A 409 2.73 -24.70 -12.67
N GLY A 410 3.85 -24.58 -13.41
CA GLY A 410 3.89 -24.59 -14.86
C GLY A 410 4.64 -23.40 -15.46
N ARG A 411 4.78 -23.46 -16.79
CA ARG A 411 5.43 -22.44 -17.61
C ARG A 411 4.38 -21.68 -18.43
N PHE A 412 4.47 -20.36 -18.44
CA PHE A 412 3.57 -19.50 -19.21
C PHE A 412 4.28 -18.22 -19.68
N LEU A 413 3.63 -17.47 -20.56
CA LEU A 413 4.12 -16.16 -21.02
C LEU A 413 3.51 -15.05 -20.16
N LEU A 414 4.34 -14.12 -19.69
CA LEU A 414 3.83 -12.89 -19.09
C LEU A 414 3.32 -11.95 -20.18
N THR A 415 2.05 -11.53 -20.07
CA THR A 415 1.42 -10.62 -21.03
C THR A 415 1.07 -9.28 -20.38
N PRO A 416 1.09 -8.17 -21.13
CA PRO A 416 0.68 -6.86 -20.62
C PRO A 416 -0.77 -6.80 -20.15
N ASP A 417 -1.62 -7.69 -20.67
CA ASP A 417 -3.04 -7.73 -20.32
C ASP A 417 -3.27 -8.25 -18.90
N SER A 418 -2.44 -9.20 -18.46
CA SER A 418 -2.57 -9.88 -17.17
C SER A 418 -1.63 -9.36 -16.10
N VAL A 419 -0.41 -8.97 -16.49
CA VAL A 419 0.66 -8.63 -15.57
C VAL A 419 0.74 -7.12 -15.37
N MET A 420 0.91 -6.71 -14.11
CA MET A 420 1.20 -5.33 -13.73
C MET A 420 2.70 -5.06 -13.84
N ASN A 421 3.51 -5.86 -13.15
CA ASN A 421 4.97 -5.79 -13.22
C ASN A 421 5.62 -7.11 -12.81
N ALA A 422 6.90 -7.27 -13.12
CA ALA A 422 7.73 -8.37 -12.67
C ALA A 422 9.07 -7.85 -12.13
N ASN A 423 9.41 -8.25 -10.91
CA ASN A 423 10.66 -7.90 -10.24
C ASN A 423 11.68 -9.01 -10.43
N LEU A 424 12.85 -8.65 -10.94
CA LEU A 424 13.95 -9.57 -11.17
C LEU A 424 14.93 -9.47 -10.00
N ASN A 425 15.24 -10.62 -9.40
CA ASN A 425 16.09 -10.79 -8.21
C ASN A 425 15.61 -9.95 -7.01
N SER A 426 14.61 -10.45 -6.30
CA SER A 426 14.19 -9.85 -5.03
C SER A 426 15.27 -10.02 -3.95
N ASP A 427 15.32 -9.11 -2.98
CA ASP A 427 16.32 -9.02 -1.88
C ASP A 427 16.45 -10.29 -0.99
N ARG A 428 15.77 -11.40 -1.33
CA ARG A 428 15.72 -12.67 -0.60
C ARG A 428 16.12 -13.89 -1.44
N GLY A 429 16.66 -13.72 -2.65
CA GLY A 429 17.26 -14.82 -3.43
C GLY A 429 17.12 -14.69 -4.95
N ASN A 430 17.59 -15.71 -5.69
CA ASN A 430 17.57 -15.76 -7.16
C ASN A 430 16.17 -15.97 -7.78
N VAL A 431 15.10 -15.84 -6.99
CA VAL A 431 13.72 -16.06 -7.44
C VAL A 431 13.08 -14.70 -7.75
N HIS A 432 12.47 -14.62 -8.93
CA HIS A 432 11.78 -13.44 -9.41
C HIS A 432 10.31 -13.46 -8.97
N ARG A 433 9.65 -12.30 -8.99
CA ARG A 433 8.22 -12.19 -8.64
C ARG A 433 7.45 -11.47 -9.73
N ALA A 434 6.40 -12.12 -10.24
CA ALA A 434 5.42 -11.51 -11.12
C ALA A 434 4.20 -11.06 -10.31
N TYR A 435 3.75 -9.83 -10.55
CA TYR A 435 2.58 -9.21 -9.94
C TYR A 435 1.53 -8.98 -11.02
N PHE A 436 0.34 -9.57 -10.85
CA PHE A 436 -0.77 -9.49 -11.78
C PHE A 436 -1.67 -8.29 -11.45
N LYS A 437 -2.42 -7.82 -12.44
CA LYS A 437 -3.34 -6.67 -12.28
C LYS A 437 -4.42 -6.94 -11.24
N ASN A 438 -4.82 -8.19 -11.06
CA ASN A 438 -5.84 -8.57 -10.08
C ASN A 438 -5.30 -8.72 -8.64
N GLY A 439 -4.03 -8.41 -8.41
CA GLY A 439 -3.37 -8.57 -7.12
C GLY A 439 -2.64 -9.91 -6.91
N SER A 440 -2.73 -10.85 -7.87
CA SER A 440 -2.01 -12.12 -7.75
C SER A 440 -0.49 -11.91 -7.75
N VAL A 441 0.23 -12.74 -7.02
CA VAL A 441 1.69 -12.75 -6.92
C VAL A 441 2.18 -14.16 -7.13
N LEU A 442 3.10 -14.34 -8.08
CA LEU A 442 3.75 -15.62 -8.36
C LEU A 442 5.26 -15.50 -8.30
N ALA A 443 5.89 -16.44 -7.61
CA ALA A 443 7.32 -16.64 -7.62
C ALA A 443 7.72 -17.57 -8.78
N GLY A 444 8.81 -17.23 -9.46
CA GLY A 444 9.29 -18.02 -10.61
C GLY A 444 10.62 -17.53 -11.16
N LEU A 445 10.99 -18.09 -12.31
CA LEU A 445 12.23 -17.82 -13.02
C LEU A 445 11.95 -17.38 -14.46
N PHE A 446 12.69 -16.38 -14.91
CA PHE A 446 12.75 -16.01 -16.32
C PHE A 446 13.80 -16.90 -16.95
N THR A 447 13.38 -17.70 -17.93
CA THR A 447 14.25 -18.67 -18.61
C THR A 447 15.13 -18.02 -19.67
N ALA A 448 14.72 -16.87 -20.20
CA ALA A 448 15.52 -16.10 -21.14
C ALA A 448 16.67 -15.38 -20.42
N GLU A 449 17.90 -15.68 -20.81
CA GLU A 449 19.09 -14.96 -20.32
C GLU A 449 19.18 -13.55 -20.91
N HIS A 450 18.71 -13.39 -22.15
CA HIS A 450 18.68 -12.13 -22.87
C HIS A 450 17.26 -11.86 -23.38
N ILE A 451 16.86 -10.59 -23.38
CA ILE A 451 15.65 -10.12 -24.06
C ILE A 451 16.01 -9.05 -25.06
N ALA A 452 15.25 -8.95 -26.16
CA ALA A 452 15.50 -8.00 -27.25
C ALA A 452 14.34 -7.00 -27.44
N PRO A 453 14.03 -6.17 -26.43
CA PRO A 453 12.96 -5.17 -26.53
C PRO A 453 13.23 -4.15 -27.63
N ALA A 454 12.19 -3.81 -28.40
CA ALA A 454 12.15 -2.63 -29.23
C ALA A 454 11.97 -1.39 -28.34
N ILE A 455 13.06 -0.66 -28.09
CA ILE A 455 13.07 0.52 -27.24
C ILE A 455 12.51 1.71 -28.04
N LYS A 456 11.38 2.26 -27.60
CA LYS A 456 10.68 3.34 -28.34
C LYS A 456 11.53 4.60 -28.50
N LEU A 457 12.40 4.87 -27.53
CA LEU A 457 13.25 6.05 -27.56
C LEU A 457 14.23 6.07 -28.75
N VAL A 458 14.79 4.90 -29.10
CA VAL A 458 15.77 4.76 -30.19
C VAL A 458 15.17 4.11 -31.45
N GLY A 459 13.94 3.62 -31.38
CA GLY A 459 13.22 3.02 -32.52
C GLY A 459 13.83 1.72 -33.02
N ARG A 460 14.61 1.01 -32.20
CA ARG A 460 15.28 -0.25 -32.57
C ARG A 460 15.26 -1.26 -31.42
N THR A 461 15.45 -2.53 -31.76
CA THR A 461 15.65 -3.59 -30.78
C THR A 461 17.03 -3.47 -30.12
N TYR A 462 17.11 -3.78 -28.84
CA TYR A 462 18.35 -3.76 -28.08
C TYR A 462 18.45 -5.02 -27.23
N SER A 463 19.55 -5.76 -27.34
CA SER A 463 19.77 -6.97 -26.54
C SER A 463 20.16 -6.57 -25.11
N LEU A 464 19.35 -6.94 -24.13
CA LEU A 464 19.60 -6.72 -22.71
C LEU A 464 19.77 -8.06 -22.01
N SER A 465 20.82 -8.17 -21.20
CA SER A 465 20.93 -9.29 -20.25
C SER A 465 19.85 -9.17 -19.19
N ARG A 466 19.28 -10.30 -18.78
CA ARG A 466 18.37 -10.41 -17.63
C ARG A 466 19.00 -9.82 -16.37
N SER A 467 20.32 -9.91 -16.23
CA SER A 467 21.06 -9.37 -15.08
C SER A 467 21.01 -7.83 -15.00
N ASP A 468 20.90 -7.15 -16.14
CA ASP A 468 20.80 -5.69 -16.22
C ASP A 468 19.42 -5.18 -15.81
N ILE A 469 18.40 -6.03 -15.85
CA ILE A 469 17.01 -5.64 -15.63
C ILE A 469 16.68 -5.80 -14.15
N GLN A 470 16.21 -4.73 -13.54
CA GLN A 470 15.67 -4.73 -12.18
C GLN A 470 14.19 -5.09 -12.18
N GLN A 471 13.42 -4.50 -13.09
CA GLN A 471 11.98 -4.65 -13.14
C GLN A 471 11.45 -4.48 -14.57
N ILE A 472 10.41 -5.25 -14.90
CA ILE A 472 9.59 -5.08 -16.09
C ILE A 472 8.24 -4.56 -15.65
N VAL A 473 7.77 -3.44 -16.18
CA VAL A 473 6.51 -2.80 -15.79
C VAL A 473 5.59 -2.73 -17.00
N PHE A 474 4.40 -3.29 -16.92
CA PHE A 474 3.38 -3.25 -17.98
C PHE A 474 2.24 -2.28 -17.68
N SER A 475 1.88 -2.14 -16.40
CA SER A 475 0.82 -1.27 -15.92
C SER A 475 1.09 -0.82 -14.48
N GLU A 476 0.45 0.27 -14.06
CA GLU A 476 0.35 0.69 -12.65
C GLU A 476 -1.08 0.52 -12.10
N GLU A 477 -1.99 0.01 -12.91
CA GLU A 477 -3.39 -0.20 -12.55
C GLU A 477 -3.60 -1.56 -11.89
N ILE A 478 -4.28 -1.53 -10.74
CA ILE A 478 -4.76 -2.72 -10.05
C ILE A 478 -6.27 -2.82 -10.31
N ILE A 479 -6.71 -3.97 -10.80
CA ILE A 479 -8.10 -4.32 -11.03
C ILE A 479 -8.58 -5.09 -9.79
N ASN A 480 -9.28 -4.40 -8.89
CA ASN A 480 -9.87 -5.05 -7.73
C ASN A 480 -11.19 -5.72 -8.14
N ASP A 481 -11.16 -7.05 -8.26
CA ASP A 481 -12.37 -7.86 -8.40
C ASP A 481 -12.54 -8.76 -7.17
N ASN A 482 -13.39 -8.30 -6.25
CA ASN A 482 -13.68 -8.99 -5.00
C ASN A 482 -14.51 -10.27 -5.18
N SER A 483 -14.95 -10.60 -6.41
CA SER A 483 -15.67 -11.83 -6.71
C SER A 483 -14.75 -13.01 -7.01
N LEU A 484 -13.47 -12.74 -7.30
CA LEU A 484 -12.47 -13.76 -7.61
C LEU A 484 -12.21 -14.69 -6.42
N THR A 485 -11.94 -15.95 -6.71
CA THR A 485 -11.46 -16.92 -5.74
C THR A 485 -10.01 -16.60 -5.41
N HIS A 486 -9.70 -16.57 -4.11
CA HIS A 486 -8.37 -16.36 -3.56
C HIS A 486 -7.76 -17.71 -3.15
N VAL A 487 -6.55 -18.00 -3.62
CA VAL A 487 -5.75 -19.16 -3.20
C VAL A 487 -4.45 -18.65 -2.59
N ALA A 488 -4.22 -18.99 -1.32
CA ALA A 488 -2.97 -18.69 -0.62
C ALA A 488 -2.07 -19.92 -0.60
N LEU A 489 -0.79 -19.74 -0.97
CA LEU A 489 0.21 -20.80 -1.06
C LEU A 489 1.26 -20.73 0.05
N ASN A 490 1.92 -21.85 0.32
CA ASN A 490 2.91 -21.98 1.39
C ASN A 490 4.17 -21.13 1.18
N ASN A 491 4.49 -20.76 -0.06
CA ASN A 491 5.61 -19.88 -0.42
C ASN A 491 5.26 -18.38 -0.38
N SER A 492 4.11 -18.03 0.23
CA SER A 492 3.56 -16.66 0.27
C SER A 492 3.14 -16.10 -1.09
N ASP A 493 2.95 -16.96 -2.09
CA ASP A 493 2.26 -16.57 -3.32
C ASP A 493 0.75 -16.53 -3.06
N GLU A 494 0.10 -15.56 -3.70
CA GLU A 494 -1.32 -15.26 -3.54
C GLU A 494 -1.95 -15.23 -4.92
N LEU A 495 -2.99 -16.02 -5.18
CA LEU A 495 -3.60 -16.13 -6.50
C LEU A 495 -5.06 -15.73 -6.45
N TYR A 496 -5.48 -14.91 -7.39
CA TYR A 496 -6.86 -14.48 -7.56
C TYR A 496 -7.36 -14.91 -8.94
N GLY A 497 -8.53 -15.54 -8.97
CA GLY A 497 -9.04 -16.13 -10.21
C GLY A 497 -10.22 -17.06 -10.01
N SER A 498 -10.23 -18.18 -10.73
CA SER A 498 -11.26 -19.20 -10.65
C SER A 498 -10.66 -20.59 -10.71
N MET A 499 -11.28 -21.54 -9.98
CA MET A 499 -10.98 -22.96 -10.13
C MET A 499 -11.30 -23.39 -11.57
N ALA A 500 -10.33 -23.99 -12.26
CA ALA A 500 -10.49 -24.45 -13.65
C ALA A 500 -11.14 -25.85 -13.71
N ASP A 501 -10.94 -26.66 -12.67
CA ASP A 501 -11.58 -27.97 -12.59
C ASP A 501 -13.10 -27.87 -12.50
N ARG A 502 -13.79 -28.75 -13.23
CA ARG A 502 -15.26 -28.84 -13.16
C ARG A 502 -15.74 -29.42 -11.84
N GLN A 503 -14.99 -30.35 -11.27
CA GLN A 503 -15.28 -31.07 -10.03
C GLN A 503 -13.96 -31.43 -9.33
N LEU A 504 -13.96 -31.35 -8.01
CA LEU A 504 -12.92 -31.88 -7.15
C LEU A 504 -13.40 -33.20 -6.54
N LYS A 505 -12.54 -34.21 -6.52
CA LYS A 505 -12.82 -35.48 -5.83
C LYS A 505 -12.40 -35.34 -4.36
N LEU A 506 -13.27 -35.64 -3.42
CA LEU A 506 -12.97 -35.70 -1.98
C LEU A 506 -13.15 -37.14 -1.50
N ILE A 507 -12.05 -37.76 -1.07
CA ILE A 507 -12.01 -39.10 -0.49
C ILE A 507 -12.26 -38.95 1.02
N THR A 508 -13.40 -39.45 1.50
CA THR A 508 -13.77 -39.42 2.91
C THR A 508 -13.73 -40.83 3.51
N GLU A 509 -13.84 -40.94 4.83
CA GLU A 509 -13.97 -42.26 5.49
C GLU A 509 -15.28 -42.98 5.12
N PHE A 510 -16.26 -42.27 4.58
CA PHE A 510 -17.57 -42.80 4.16
C PHE A 510 -17.67 -43.02 2.64
N GLY A 511 -16.59 -42.79 1.89
CA GLY A 511 -16.53 -42.94 0.43
C GLY A 511 -16.10 -41.69 -0.32
N ASP A 512 -16.11 -41.79 -1.64
CA ASP A 512 -15.68 -40.73 -2.56
C ASP A 512 -16.85 -39.79 -2.90
N LEU A 513 -16.60 -38.48 -2.80
CA LEU A 513 -17.57 -37.44 -3.12
C LEU A 513 -17.05 -36.52 -4.22
N ALA A 514 -17.87 -36.24 -5.23
CA ALA A 514 -17.59 -35.18 -6.21
C ALA A 514 -18.12 -33.84 -5.69
N ILE A 515 -17.26 -32.83 -5.61
CA ILE A 515 -17.58 -31.49 -5.13
C ILE A 515 -17.40 -30.51 -6.27
N TRP A 516 -18.43 -29.74 -6.59
CA TRP A 516 -18.33 -28.70 -7.59
C TRP A 516 -17.76 -27.41 -6.98
N PRO A 517 -16.80 -26.74 -7.63
CA PRO A 517 -16.18 -25.56 -7.03
C PRO A 517 -17.13 -24.41 -6.68
N HIS A 518 -18.24 -24.29 -7.41
CA HIS A 518 -19.23 -23.26 -7.14
C HIS A 518 -20.02 -23.50 -5.85
N ASP A 519 -20.09 -24.72 -5.32
CA ASP A 519 -20.79 -25.01 -4.06
C ASP A 519 -19.92 -24.74 -2.82
N MET A 520 -18.64 -24.48 -3.03
CA MET A 520 -17.68 -24.23 -1.96
C MET A 520 -17.59 -22.73 -1.62
N GLN A 521 -17.43 -22.46 -0.34
CA GLN A 521 -17.10 -21.16 0.20
C GLN A 521 -15.60 -21.07 0.54
N LYS A 522 -15.07 -22.11 1.18
CA LYS A 522 -13.66 -22.16 1.62
C LYS A 522 -13.12 -23.58 1.64
N ILE A 523 -11.86 -23.76 1.26
CA ILE A 523 -11.07 -24.97 1.50
C ILE A 523 -9.94 -24.57 2.46
N SER A 524 -9.79 -25.32 3.54
CA SER A 524 -8.64 -25.22 4.45
C SER A 524 -7.81 -26.49 4.31
N PHE A 525 -6.51 -26.34 4.04
CA PHE A 525 -5.59 -27.45 3.86
C PHE A 525 -4.84 -27.70 5.18
N ASP A 526 -4.67 -28.97 5.54
CA ASP A 526 -3.91 -29.35 6.72
C ASP A 526 -2.40 -29.20 6.45
N PRO A 527 -1.68 -28.34 7.18
CA PRO A 527 -0.25 -28.13 6.96
C PRO A 527 0.61 -29.35 7.34
N THR A 528 0.08 -30.27 8.16
CA THR A 528 0.80 -31.47 8.63
C THR A 528 0.52 -32.69 7.77
N ASN A 529 -0.62 -32.73 7.07
CA ASN A 529 -1.05 -33.86 6.26
C ASN A 529 -1.38 -33.40 4.84
N PRO A 530 -0.40 -33.36 3.92
CA PRO A 530 -0.62 -32.94 2.54
C PRO A 530 -1.77 -33.72 1.90
N GLY A 531 -2.75 -33.02 1.32
CA GLY A 531 -3.93 -33.63 0.72
C GLY A 531 -5.18 -33.61 1.61
N ARG A 532 -5.03 -33.57 2.94
CA ARG A 532 -6.18 -33.53 3.86
C ARG A 532 -6.76 -32.11 3.89
N VAL A 533 -8.07 -32.01 3.72
CA VAL A 533 -8.78 -30.73 3.64
C VAL A 533 -10.05 -30.72 4.48
N ALA A 534 -10.47 -29.52 4.86
CA ALA A 534 -11.81 -29.20 5.32
C ALA A 534 -12.44 -28.21 4.35
N ILE A 535 -13.58 -28.59 3.75
CA ILE A 535 -14.32 -27.80 2.76
C ILE A 535 -15.59 -27.28 3.42
N LEU A 536 -15.70 -25.95 3.54
CA LEU A 536 -16.90 -25.25 3.96
C LEU A 536 -17.76 -24.95 2.73
N LEU A 537 -19.00 -25.43 2.74
CA LEU A 537 -20.00 -25.18 1.71
C LEU A 537 -20.88 -23.97 2.05
N TRP A 538 -21.57 -23.42 1.05
CA TRP A 538 -22.49 -22.28 1.24
C TRP A 538 -23.65 -22.56 2.21
N ASN A 539 -24.04 -23.82 2.41
CA ASN A 539 -25.04 -24.23 3.39
C ASN A 539 -24.46 -24.40 4.82
N SER A 540 -23.22 -23.91 5.06
CA SER A 540 -22.49 -24.05 6.32
C SER A 540 -22.07 -25.48 6.69
N SER A 541 -22.30 -26.48 5.83
CA SER A 541 -21.78 -27.83 6.05
C SER A 541 -20.26 -27.86 5.87
N VAL A 542 -19.57 -28.65 6.69
CA VAL A 542 -18.11 -28.86 6.59
C VAL A 542 -17.85 -30.30 6.21
N LEU A 543 -17.27 -30.51 5.03
CA LEU A 543 -16.84 -31.82 4.55
C LEU A 543 -15.35 -31.98 4.85
N ARG A 544 -14.97 -33.12 5.43
CA ARG A 544 -13.58 -33.45 5.74
C ARG A 544 -13.16 -34.69 4.98
N GLY A 545 -11.95 -34.67 4.43
CA GLY A 545 -11.41 -35.78 3.67
C GLY A 545 -10.07 -35.45 3.06
N ARG A 546 -9.67 -36.23 2.06
CA ARG A 546 -8.47 -36.00 1.27
C ARG A 546 -8.88 -35.64 -0.15
N LEU A 547 -8.34 -34.57 -0.72
CA LEU A 547 -8.56 -34.29 -2.15
C LEU A 547 -7.94 -35.43 -2.98
N GLY A 548 -8.72 -35.98 -3.90
CA GLY A 548 -8.29 -36.93 -4.90
C GLY A 548 -7.55 -36.21 -6.02
N GLY A 549 -6.41 -36.77 -6.42
CA GLY A 549 -5.44 -36.08 -7.28
C GLY A 549 -4.38 -35.35 -6.47
N GLY A 550 -3.17 -35.21 -7.04
CA GLY A 550 -2.08 -34.46 -6.42
C GLY A 550 -2.16 -32.95 -6.63
N GLU A 551 -2.95 -32.53 -7.63
CA GLU A 551 -3.01 -31.15 -8.13
C GLU A 551 -4.44 -30.80 -8.54
N PHE A 552 -4.75 -29.50 -8.62
CA PHE A 552 -5.99 -28.97 -9.19
C PHE A 552 -5.70 -27.77 -10.09
N GLY A 553 -6.52 -27.58 -11.12
CA GLY A 553 -6.43 -26.49 -12.07
C GLY A 553 -6.96 -25.16 -11.50
N PHE A 554 -6.23 -24.07 -11.71
CA PHE A 554 -6.62 -22.73 -11.31
C PHE A 554 -6.26 -21.70 -12.37
N ALA A 555 -7.27 -20.97 -12.86
CA ALA A 555 -7.09 -19.88 -13.80
C ALA A 555 -6.96 -18.55 -13.06
N VAL A 556 -5.79 -17.90 -13.15
CA VAL A 556 -5.61 -16.51 -12.71
C VAL A 556 -6.35 -15.60 -13.69
N LEU A 557 -7.18 -14.67 -13.20
CA LEU A 557 -8.05 -13.85 -14.07
C LEU A 557 -7.80 -12.33 -13.90
N PRO A 558 -7.34 -11.61 -14.95
CA PRO A 558 -6.78 -12.13 -16.21
C PRO A 558 -5.39 -12.76 -15.99
N GLY A 559 -5.05 -13.82 -16.72
CA GLY A 559 -3.78 -14.53 -16.52
C GLY A 559 -3.75 -15.98 -16.99
N PRO A 560 -2.71 -16.73 -16.59
CA PRO A 560 -2.51 -18.12 -16.97
C PRO A 560 -3.40 -19.08 -16.19
N GLU A 561 -3.58 -20.26 -16.76
CA GLU A 561 -4.05 -21.44 -16.04
C GLU A 561 -2.86 -22.19 -15.45
N LEU A 562 -2.97 -22.59 -14.19
CA LEU A 562 -1.91 -23.20 -13.39
C LEU A 562 -2.37 -24.55 -12.85
N SER A 563 -1.46 -25.51 -12.77
CA SER A 563 -1.68 -26.74 -12.01
C SER A 563 -1.10 -26.58 -10.60
N ILE A 564 -1.97 -26.49 -9.60
CA ILE A 564 -1.56 -26.23 -8.22
C ILE A 564 -1.54 -27.53 -7.42
N ALA A 565 -0.35 -27.92 -6.99
CA ALA A 565 -0.19 -29.05 -6.09
C ALA A 565 -0.89 -28.81 -4.76
N VAL A 566 -1.77 -29.74 -4.36
CA VAL A 566 -2.60 -29.65 -3.16
C VAL A 566 -1.76 -29.44 -1.90
N GLY A 567 -0.57 -30.04 -1.82
CA GLY A 567 0.35 -29.89 -0.69
C GLY A 567 1.01 -28.51 -0.57
N GLN A 568 0.88 -27.64 -1.58
CA GLN A 568 1.39 -26.26 -1.54
C GLN A 568 0.32 -25.26 -1.15
N CYS A 569 -0.95 -25.66 -1.11
CA CYS A 569 -2.05 -24.79 -0.75
C CYS A 569 -2.20 -24.67 0.76
N ARG A 570 -2.43 -23.44 1.22
CA ARG A 570 -2.79 -23.14 2.61
C ARG A 570 -4.30 -22.98 2.75
N SER A 571 -4.89 -22.22 1.84
CA SER A 571 -6.34 -21.99 1.81
C SER A 571 -6.82 -21.60 0.43
N THR A 572 -8.07 -21.94 0.15
CA THR A 572 -8.83 -21.40 -0.98
C THR A 572 -10.07 -20.74 -0.41
N GLU A 573 -10.33 -19.48 -0.73
CA GLU A 573 -11.51 -18.73 -0.29
C GLU A 573 -12.20 -18.13 -1.50
N ARG A 574 -13.49 -18.35 -1.63
CA ARG A 574 -14.23 -17.74 -2.72
C ARG A 574 -14.49 -16.27 -2.38
N GLY A 575 -14.26 -15.38 -3.35
CA GLY A 575 -14.60 -13.98 -3.22
C GLY A 575 -16.08 -13.77 -2.94
N LYS A 576 -16.49 -12.52 -2.69
CA LYS A 576 -17.88 -12.10 -2.44
C LYS A 576 -18.78 -12.23 -3.69
N ALA A 577 -18.61 -13.28 -4.48
CA ALA A 577 -19.61 -13.70 -5.44
C ALA A 577 -20.86 -14.15 -4.68
N ALA A 578 -22.03 -13.71 -5.15
CA ALA A 578 -23.32 -14.18 -4.67
C ALA A 578 -23.37 -15.71 -4.63
N SER A 579 -24.11 -16.28 -3.67
CA SER A 579 -24.39 -17.71 -3.65
C SER A 579 -24.78 -18.21 -5.04
N PRO A 580 -24.41 -19.45 -5.44
CA PRO A 580 -24.64 -19.96 -6.80
C PRO A 580 -26.03 -19.61 -7.33
N LYS A 581 -26.16 -19.26 -8.62
CA LYS A 581 -27.48 -18.95 -9.26
C LYS A 581 -28.52 -20.03 -8.94
N ARG A 582 -28.12 -21.30 -8.87
CA ARG A 582 -28.98 -22.41 -8.41
C ARG A 582 -29.44 -22.30 -6.96
N LEU A 583 -28.57 -21.90 -6.04
CA LEU A 583 -28.97 -21.63 -4.65
C LEU A 583 -29.94 -20.46 -4.62
N ALA A 584 -29.67 -19.38 -5.36
CA ALA A 584 -30.56 -18.22 -5.43
C ALA A 584 -31.91 -18.56 -6.07
N GLU A 585 -31.94 -19.33 -7.16
CA GLU A 585 -33.16 -19.83 -7.81
C GLU A 585 -33.94 -20.78 -6.90
N ASN A 586 -33.25 -21.67 -6.18
CA ASN A 586 -33.88 -22.55 -5.21
C ASN A 586 -34.43 -21.75 -4.02
N LEU A 587 -33.70 -20.72 -3.55
CA LEU A 587 -34.16 -19.82 -2.50
C LEU A 587 -35.42 -19.08 -2.94
N THR A 588 -35.42 -18.51 -4.15
CA THR A 588 -36.59 -17.83 -4.74
C THR A 588 -37.77 -18.78 -4.88
N LYS A 589 -37.54 -20.04 -5.32
CA LYS A 589 -38.60 -21.06 -5.37
C LYS A 589 -39.16 -21.39 -3.98
N LEU A 590 -38.30 -21.54 -2.98
CA LEU A 590 -38.70 -21.83 -1.60
C LEU A 590 -39.46 -20.64 -0.99
N ILE A 591 -39.00 -19.41 -1.22
CA ILE A 591 -39.66 -18.18 -0.77
C ILE A 591 -41.04 -18.02 -1.41
N ASN A 592 -41.17 -18.27 -2.72
CA ASN A 592 -42.47 -18.26 -3.38
C ASN A 592 -43.41 -19.33 -2.79
N LYS A 593 -42.88 -20.50 -2.43
CA LYS A 593 -43.66 -21.57 -1.76
C LYS A 593 -44.07 -21.22 -0.32
N LEU A 594 -43.41 -20.27 0.34
CA LEU A 594 -43.89 -19.74 1.62
C LEU A 594 -45.21 -18.98 1.48
N GLY A 595 -45.53 -18.47 0.29
CA GLY A 595 -46.82 -17.85 -0.04
C GLY A 595 -47.84 -18.79 -0.67
N SER A 596 -47.57 -20.11 -0.74
CA SER A 596 -48.54 -21.08 -1.29
C SER A 596 -49.84 -21.07 -0.49
N SER A 597 -50.99 -21.31 -1.14
CA SER A 597 -52.28 -21.49 -0.46
C SER A 597 -52.33 -22.75 0.41
N SER A 598 -51.49 -23.75 0.12
CA SER A 598 -51.38 -24.99 0.88
C SER A 598 -50.50 -24.84 2.12
N TYR A 599 -51.06 -25.09 3.31
CA TYR A 599 -50.32 -25.08 4.58
C TYR A 599 -49.15 -26.08 4.58
N ALA A 600 -49.36 -27.27 4.03
CA ALA A 600 -48.34 -28.31 3.97
C ALA A 600 -47.13 -27.87 3.12
N GLU A 601 -47.36 -27.14 2.04
CA GLU A 601 -46.28 -26.60 1.20
C GLU A 601 -45.51 -25.47 1.88
N ARG A 602 -46.20 -24.57 2.58
CA ARG A 602 -45.56 -23.50 3.37
C ARG A 602 -44.66 -24.07 4.47
N GLN A 603 -45.14 -25.10 5.18
CA GLN A 603 -44.36 -25.76 6.22
C GLN A 603 -43.14 -26.48 5.64
N LYS A 604 -43.32 -27.22 4.54
CA LYS A 604 -42.20 -27.88 3.84
C LYS A 604 -41.15 -26.88 3.37
N ALA A 605 -41.56 -25.76 2.78
CA ALA A 605 -40.65 -24.70 2.35
C ALA A 605 -39.90 -24.05 3.53
N SER A 606 -40.57 -23.84 4.66
CA SER A 606 -39.95 -23.31 5.88
C SER A 606 -38.87 -24.27 6.42
N LEU A 607 -39.18 -25.57 6.46
CA LEU A 607 -38.21 -26.61 6.86
C LEU A 607 -37.04 -26.72 5.88
N ASP A 608 -37.30 -26.63 4.58
CA ASP A 608 -36.26 -26.71 3.57
C ASP A 608 -35.34 -25.47 3.61
N LEU A 609 -35.86 -24.28 3.93
CA LEU A 609 -35.03 -23.10 4.21
C LEU A 609 -34.19 -23.26 5.49
N LEU A 610 -34.75 -23.82 6.56
CA LEU A 610 -34.00 -24.13 7.79
C LEU A 610 -32.86 -25.13 7.52
N ARG A 611 -33.08 -26.12 6.66
CA ARG A 611 -32.07 -27.11 6.24
C ARG A 611 -30.91 -26.48 5.45
N LEU A 612 -31.12 -25.35 4.79
CA LEU A 612 -30.04 -24.61 4.10
C LEU A 612 -29.11 -23.86 5.09
N GLY A 613 -29.52 -23.73 6.36
CA GLY A 613 -28.66 -23.28 7.45
C GLY A 613 -28.35 -21.77 7.46
N LYS A 614 -27.39 -21.36 8.31
CA LYS A 614 -27.04 -19.94 8.53
C LYS A 614 -26.48 -19.23 7.29
N GLY A 615 -25.96 -19.99 6.31
CA GLY A 615 -25.34 -19.43 5.11
C GLY A 615 -26.30 -18.65 4.19
N ILE A 616 -27.61 -18.88 4.29
CA ILE A 616 -28.61 -18.14 3.50
C ILE A 616 -29.09 -16.84 4.17
N VAL A 617 -28.69 -16.58 5.43
CA VAL A 617 -29.16 -15.43 6.20
C VAL A 617 -28.89 -14.07 5.53
N PRO A 618 -27.69 -13.78 4.99
CA PRO A 618 -27.46 -12.51 4.30
C PRO A 618 -28.40 -12.30 3.09
N THR A 619 -28.71 -13.37 2.37
CA THR A 619 -29.59 -13.35 1.20
C THR A 619 -31.05 -13.17 1.62
N LEU A 620 -31.51 -13.89 2.65
CA LEU A 620 -32.85 -13.73 3.21
C LEU A 620 -33.08 -12.31 3.74
N LYS A 621 -32.12 -11.74 4.50
CA LYS A 621 -32.19 -10.35 4.99
C LYS A 621 -32.23 -9.33 3.85
N LYS A 622 -31.57 -9.61 2.72
CA LYS A 622 -31.64 -8.76 1.52
C LYS A 622 -33.02 -8.83 0.89
N GLN A 623 -33.56 -10.02 0.66
CA GLN A 623 -34.86 -10.23 0.02
C GLN A 623 -36.04 -9.79 0.88
N LEU A 624 -35.93 -9.86 2.22
CA LEU A 624 -36.95 -9.38 3.15
C LEU A 624 -37.32 -7.89 2.91
N LYS A 625 -36.37 -7.08 2.42
CA LYS A 625 -36.59 -5.66 2.10
C LYS A 625 -37.50 -5.45 0.90
N ASP A 626 -37.54 -6.41 -0.02
CA ASP A 626 -38.25 -6.30 -1.30
C ASP A 626 -39.60 -7.05 -1.29
N ILE A 627 -39.89 -7.84 -0.26
CA ILE A 627 -41.14 -8.63 -0.13
C ILE A 627 -42.26 -7.79 0.48
N THR A 628 -43.38 -7.67 -0.23
CA THR A 628 -44.58 -6.92 0.19
C THR A 628 -45.62 -7.78 0.91
N ASP A 629 -45.64 -9.09 0.66
CA ASP A 629 -46.58 -10.03 1.28
C ASP A 629 -46.28 -10.21 2.80
N PRO A 630 -47.21 -9.86 3.69
CA PRO A 630 -47.03 -9.98 5.14
C PRO A 630 -46.79 -11.41 5.64
N GLU A 631 -47.42 -12.43 5.03
CA GLU A 631 -47.30 -13.83 5.46
C GLU A 631 -45.92 -14.38 5.09
N ILE A 632 -45.44 -14.08 3.88
CA ILE A 632 -44.09 -14.48 3.44
C ILE A 632 -43.04 -13.79 4.33
N ARG A 633 -43.23 -12.50 4.63
CA ARG A 633 -42.33 -11.73 5.49
C ARG A 633 -42.23 -12.36 6.89
N HIS A 634 -43.37 -12.63 7.52
CA HIS A 634 -43.43 -13.22 8.86
C HIS A 634 -42.73 -14.59 8.92
N ARG A 635 -42.95 -15.45 7.91
CA ARG A 635 -42.28 -16.76 7.84
C ARG A 635 -40.78 -16.66 7.63
N ILE A 636 -40.31 -15.71 6.82
CA ILE A 636 -38.87 -15.48 6.66
C ILE A 636 -38.26 -14.99 7.97
N GLU A 637 -38.94 -14.11 8.70
CA GLU A 637 -38.52 -13.65 10.03
C GLU A 637 -38.43 -14.81 11.03
N ASP A 638 -39.43 -15.71 11.05
CA ASP A 638 -39.41 -16.93 11.87
C ASP A 638 -38.21 -17.85 11.54
N VAL A 639 -37.94 -18.02 10.24
CA VAL A 639 -36.78 -18.80 9.77
C VAL A 639 -35.47 -18.11 10.19
N LEU A 640 -35.38 -16.78 10.03
CA LEU A 640 -34.21 -16.00 10.44
C LEU A 640 -33.98 -16.08 11.95
N GLN A 641 -35.02 -16.01 12.78
CA GLN A 641 -34.92 -16.13 14.23
C GLN A 641 -34.42 -17.52 14.66
N LYS A 642 -34.85 -18.57 13.97
CA LYS A 642 -34.37 -19.94 14.21
C LYS A 642 -32.94 -20.17 13.73
N LEU A 643 -32.52 -19.48 12.67
CA LEU A 643 -31.16 -19.55 12.14
C LEU A 643 -30.19 -18.65 12.93
N GLU A 644 -30.64 -17.52 13.48
CA GLU A 644 -29.87 -16.62 14.35
C GLU A 644 -30.60 -16.45 15.70
N PRO A 645 -30.59 -17.46 16.58
CA PRO A 645 -31.11 -17.26 17.93
C PRO A 645 -30.27 -16.15 18.59
N ALA A 646 -30.95 -15.13 19.12
CA ALA A 646 -30.32 -14.02 19.82
C ALA A 646 -29.36 -14.59 20.87
N THR A 647 -28.07 -14.29 20.72
CA THR A 647 -27.07 -14.55 21.77
C THR A 647 -27.53 -13.79 23.00
N SER A 648 -27.94 -14.50 24.04
CA SER A 648 -28.34 -13.91 25.31
C SER A 648 -27.20 -13.09 25.87
N GLU A 649 -27.54 -11.82 26.15
CA GLU A 649 -26.76 -10.84 26.87
C GLU A 649 -26.14 -11.47 28.12
N THR A 650 -24.80 -11.54 28.15
CA THR A 650 -24.06 -11.61 29.40
C THR A 650 -23.34 -10.28 29.53
N ASP A 651 -24.04 -9.29 30.07
CA ASP A 651 -23.47 -8.12 30.75
C ASP A 651 -24.62 -7.16 31.10
N ASN A 652 -25.30 -7.43 32.21
CA ASN A 652 -25.90 -6.41 33.08
C ASN A 652 -26.53 -7.08 34.31
N ASN A 653 -25.77 -7.18 35.40
CA ASN A 653 -26.27 -6.96 36.75
C ASN A 653 -25.12 -6.84 37.75
N ASN A 654 -24.52 -5.65 37.80
CA ASN A 654 -23.82 -5.15 38.97
C ASN A 654 -24.70 -4.07 39.61
N ASN A 655 -25.61 -4.46 40.51
CA ASN A 655 -25.82 -3.73 41.76
C ASN A 655 -26.79 -4.45 42.72
N ILE A 656 -26.24 -4.75 43.90
CA ILE A 656 -26.88 -4.71 45.23
C ILE A 656 -28.00 -5.73 45.46
N ASP A 657 -27.67 -6.81 46.19
CA ASP A 657 -28.28 -6.96 47.50
C ASP A 657 -27.29 -7.51 48.53
N ARG A 658 -27.19 -6.79 49.65
CA ARG A 658 -26.47 -7.18 50.86
C ARG A 658 -27.48 -7.87 51.77
N ARG A 659 -27.41 -9.20 51.91
CA ARG A 659 -27.83 -9.93 53.11
C ARG A 659 -27.46 -11.40 52.99
N GLY A 660 -26.79 -11.93 54.00
CA GLY A 660 -26.61 -13.38 54.16
C GLY A 660 -25.16 -13.83 54.38
N MET A 661 -24.56 -13.39 55.48
CA MET A 661 -23.54 -14.18 56.18
C MET A 661 -24.15 -15.51 56.64
N LEU A 662 -23.39 -16.61 56.48
CA LEU A 662 -23.20 -17.77 57.37
C LEU A 662 -23.33 -19.15 56.70
N ASN A 663 -22.24 -19.92 56.87
CA ASN A 663 -22.10 -21.38 56.96
C ASN A 663 -22.53 -22.21 55.73
N PHE A 664 -21.68 -23.00 55.07
CA PHE A 664 -20.66 -23.97 55.50
C PHE A 664 -19.54 -24.07 54.46
#